data_AF-A0A3B5LGF0-F1
#
_entry.id   AF-A0A3B5LGF0-F1
#
_cell.length_a   1.000
_cell.length_b   1.000
_cell.length_c   1.000
_cell.angle_alpha   90.00
_cell.angle_beta   90.00
_cell.angle_gamma   90.00
#
_symmetry.space_group_name_H-M   'P 1'
#
loop_
_entity.id
_entity.type
_entity.pdbx_description
1 polymer ?
#
loop_
_entity_poly.entity_id
_entity_poly.type
_entity_poly.pdbx_seq_one_letter_code
_entity_poly.pdbx_strand_id
1 'polypeptide(L)'
;FYGRPWSMDQRKVLFMQLWGLNTYLYGPKDDLKHRLLWREVYSPEEEEAQSRGLRFVYSLSPGQDIVFSSSCDLALLKRKLKQVSDLGCQAFAILFDDIDHSMCQADSEAFTSFAHAQVTVTNEIYRFLGEPPVFLFCPTYCGSLCSPSVSKSPYLQTVGEDLLHNITVIWTSKVISRKLSLDSLAELESVLQRPPLIWDNLHANDYDTRRLFLGPFKGRDPQLRNQLRGLLLNPNCEFEANYIPLHTLGSWHRAEKDYVKRALTAALHDWMEELNQPLQALCGGKGLLSEAQVRLLVGLHYLPHEHGPSAQKLLQDLTWLKSNCHLVGANSKKTQPQKVDEWRGRASRFLSLCEDIAQLHCSVVGGANRAVLYDLYPYVWDLRNTALVAKAFICWLGRVLNDGSNLASWRNCFHCGKSTGAELLGVDSEPWVFKGGVSGEVQMLLPVGSSSELFTHPPPLFPTSRLYNIRPYHSKDKVELYRMVRQLHLRTQGGQESTMAHPDVIGDCLGPCLALSPEYSFILEDELGICGCVLGILDVRSFAKRCQASWIPAMRDKYPPKGSSTHSNTQEDQGEYPDSLLYHFPSQLRLDALPELVDVSVGRTLLTALLTALKANSQGVFCEVQPTDHQRLEFLTKLGFLEILRGEARSREGVVLGRLL
;
A
#
# COMPACT_ATOMS: atom_id res chain seq x y z
N PHE A 1 -14.24 2.04 12.96
CA PHE A 1 -13.12 2.60 12.18
C PHE A 1 -13.43 4.02 11.72
N TYR A 2 -12.39 4.77 11.34
CA TYR A 2 -12.47 6.03 10.58
C TYR A 2 -12.62 5.76 9.07
N GLY A 3 -13.23 6.69 8.34
CA GLY A 3 -13.50 6.54 6.90
C GLY A 3 -14.95 6.13 6.59
N ARG A 4 -15.23 5.90 5.30
CA ARG A 4 -16.60 5.62 4.79
C ARG A 4 -17.28 4.51 5.61
N PRO A 5 -18.41 4.79 6.29
CA PRO A 5 -19.16 3.76 7.00
C PRO A 5 -19.70 2.70 6.03
N TRP A 6 -19.80 1.44 6.48
CA TRP A 6 -20.48 0.41 5.70
C TRP A 6 -21.93 0.80 5.43
N SER A 7 -22.39 0.51 4.22
CA SER A 7 -23.78 0.70 3.80
C SER A 7 -24.74 -0.22 4.57
N MET A 8 -26.04 0.10 4.53
CA MET A 8 -27.06 -0.75 5.16
C MET A 8 -27.11 -2.15 4.56
N ASP A 9 -26.88 -2.31 3.25
CA ASP A 9 -26.86 -3.63 2.60
C ASP A 9 -25.68 -4.47 3.08
N GLN A 10 -24.49 -3.89 3.21
CA GLN A 10 -23.32 -4.55 3.81
C GLN A 10 -23.59 -5.00 5.26
N ARG A 11 -24.24 -4.13 6.07
CA ARG A 11 -24.63 -4.48 7.44
C ARG A 11 -25.63 -5.65 7.46
N LYS A 12 -26.61 -5.66 6.56
CA LYS A 12 -27.59 -6.77 6.43
C LYS A 12 -26.90 -8.09 6.09
N VAL A 13 -25.92 -8.08 5.17
CA VAL A 13 -25.10 -9.26 4.84
C VAL A 13 -24.33 -9.76 6.07
N LEU A 14 -23.66 -8.84 6.79
CA LEU A 14 -22.96 -9.18 8.04
C LEU A 14 -23.87 -9.86 9.06
N PHE A 15 -25.13 -9.40 9.19
CA PHE A 15 -26.08 -9.95 10.13
C PHE A 15 -26.58 -11.36 9.75
N MET A 16 -26.36 -11.81 8.52
CA MET A 16 -26.68 -13.16 8.08
C MET A 16 -25.52 -14.14 8.32
N GLN A 17 -24.27 -13.67 8.28
CA GLN A 17 -23.06 -14.49 8.41
C GLN A 17 -22.56 -14.56 9.86
N LEU A 18 -23.40 -15.10 10.76
CA LEU A 18 -23.16 -14.93 12.18
C LEU A 18 -21.95 -15.71 12.72
N TRP A 19 -21.49 -16.79 12.09
CA TRP A 19 -20.36 -17.63 12.58
C TRP A 19 -20.34 -17.87 14.10
N GLY A 20 -21.50 -17.94 14.76
CA GLY A 20 -21.64 -18.09 16.21
C GLY A 20 -21.36 -16.82 17.05
N LEU A 21 -21.22 -15.66 16.41
CA LEU A 21 -21.13 -14.32 17.01
C LEU A 21 -22.54 -13.75 17.26
N ASN A 22 -22.64 -12.80 18.18
CA ASN A 22 -23.95 -12.40 18.74
C ASN A 22 -24.16 -10.88 18.93
N THR A 23 -23.17 -10.03 18.64
CA THR A 23 -23.24 -8.59 18.94
C THR A 23 -22.69 -7.75 17.79
N TYR A 24 -23.39 -6.67 17.46
CA TYR A 24 -22.94 -5.61 16.55
C TYR A 24 -22.99 -4.26 17.27
N LEU A 25 -21.85 -3.57 17.33
CA LEU A 25 -21.74 -2.22 17.88
C LEU A 25 -21.75 -1.20 16.74
N TYR A 26 -22.77 -0.36 16.68
CA TYR A 26 -22.84 0.75 15.74
C TYR A 26 -21.99 1.92 16.27
N GLY A 27 -20.82 2.14 15.68
CA GLY A 27 -19.95 3.28 16.02
C GLY A 27 -19.02 3.76 14.89
N PRO A 28 -19.54 4.05 13.68
CA PRO A 28 -18.72 4.61 12.60
C PRO A 28 -18.31 6.06 12.91
N LYS A 29 -17.01 6.37 12.88
CA LYS A 29 -16.50 7.71 13.26
C LYS A 29 -16.92 8.83 12.31
N ASP A 30 -17.18 8.49 11.04
CA ASP A 30 -17.56 9.43 9.98
C ASP A 30 -19.09 9.60 9.83
N ASP A 31 -19.92 8.94 10.67
CA ASP A 31 -21.31 9.37 10.84
C ASP A 31 -21.31 10.68 11.65
N LEU A 32 -21.67 11.78 11.00
CA LEU A 32 -21.69 13.10 11.63
C LEU A 32 -22.52 13.10 12.91
N LYS A 33 -23.70 12.47 12.93
CA LYS A 33 -24.60 12.48 14.09
C LYS A 33 -24.22 11.48 15.18
N HIS A 34 -23.22 10.64 14.92
CA HIS A 34 -22.60 9.75 15.92
C HIS A 34 -21.57 10.49 16.79
N ARG A 35 -20.81 11.42 16.19
CA ARG A 35 -19.67 12.08 16.84
C ARG A 35 -19.68 13.61 16.73
N LEU A 36 -19.53 14.16 15.52
CA LEU A 36 -19.31 15.61 15.32
C LEU A 36 -20.56 16.45 15.66
N LEU A 37 -21.74 15.97 15.29
CA LEU A 37 -23.05 16.59 15.45
C LEU A 37 -23.92 15.75 16.41
N TRP A 38 -23.32 15.19 17.47
CA TRP A 38 -24.00 14.25 18.38
C TRP A 38 -25.26 14.83 19.06
N ARG A 39 -25.37 16.16 19.14
CA ARG A 39 -26.55 16.88 19.65
C ARG A 39 -27.76 16.81 18.71
N GLU A 40 -27.55 16.53 17.41
CA GLU A 40 -28.61 16.45 16.42
C GLU A 40 -29.27 15.06 16.41
N VAL A 41 -30.61 15.05 16.46
CA VAL A 41 -31.42 13.83 16.29
C VAL A 41 -31.36 13.30 14.85
N TYR A 42 -31.59 12.01 14.67
CA TYR A 42 -31.73 11.43 13.33
C TYR A 42 -33.04 11.93 12.67
N SER A 43 -33.04 12.07 11.35
CA SER A 43 -34.26 12.34 10.58
C SER A 43 -35.03 11.04 10.32
N PRO A 44 -36.33 11.09 10.00
CA PRO A 44 -37.13 9.87 9.76
C PRO A 44 -36.56 8.95 8.66
N GLU A 45 -35.86 9.50 7.68
CA GLU A 45 -35.21 8.73 6.61
C GLU A 45 -33.97 7.94 7.11
N GLU A 46 -33.42 8.30 8.26
CA GLU A 46 -32.25 7.67 8.89
C GLU A 46 -32.66 6.60 9.94
N GLU A 47 -33.95 6.50 10.27
CA GLU A 47 -34.51 5.62 11.31
C GLU A 47 -34.75 4.18 10.80
N GLU A 48 -33.70 3.45 10.40
CA GLU A 48 -33.83 2.04 10.00
C GLU A 48 -32.88 1.12 10.79
N ALA A 49 -33.41 0.48 11.84
CA ALA A 49 -32.69 -0.51 12.63
C ALA A 49 -33.40 -1.86 12.58
N GLN A 50 -32.96 -2.76 11.69
CA GLN A 50 -33.37 -4.16 11.73
C GLN A 50 -32.15 -5.04 11.98
N SER A 51 -31.97 -5.51 13.23
CA SER A 51 -31.03 -6.57 13.54
C SER A 51 -31.77 -7.91 13.54
N ARG A 52 -31.30 -8.86 12.73
CA ARG A 52 -31.84 -10.24 12.73
C ARG A 52 -30.94 -11.11 13.60
N GLY A 53 -31.44 -11.52 14.78
CA GLY A 53 -30.75 -12.48 15.66
C GLY A 53 -29.47 -11.99 16.34
N LEU A 54 -29.15 -10.70 16.23
CA LEU A 54 -27.98 -10.05 16.85
C LEU A 54 -28.40 -9.01 17.88
N ARG A 55 -27.61 -8.89 18.94
CA ARG A 55 -27.66 -7.73 19.82
C ARG A 55 -27.08 -6.52 19.10
N PHE A 56 -27.93 -5.55 18.79
CA PHE A 56 -27.54 -4.26 18.26
C PHE A 56 -27.25 -3.30 19.43
N VAL A 57 -26.04 -2.75 19.48
CA VAL A 57 -25.62 -1.76 20.47
C VAL A 57 -25.44 -0.42 19.76
N TYR A 58 -26.25 0.58 20.11
CA TYR A 58 -26.07 1.94 19.61
C TYR A 58 -25.01 2.66 20.44
N SER A 59 -23.96 3.18 19.81
CA SER A 59 -22.97 4.01 20.50
C SER A 59 -23.12 5.49 20.13
N LEU A 60 -22.64 6.37 21.01
CA LEU A 60 -22.56 7.80 20.77
C LEU A 60 -21.23 8.34 21.33
N SER A 61 -20.58 9.23 20.58
CA SER A 61 -19.27 9.81 20.92
C SER A 61 -19.37 11.32 21.19
N PRO A 62 -19.87 11.76 22.35
CA PRO A 62 -20.05 13.19 22.65
C PRO A 62 -18.75 13.90 23.06
N GLY A 63 -17.65 13.17 23.29
CA GLY A 63 -16.47 13.68 23.99
C GLY A 63 -15.72 14.83 23.31
N GLN A 64 -15.94 15.10 22.02
CA GLN A 64 -15.17 16.10 21.28
C GLN A 64 -15.48 17.54 21.72
N ASP A 65 -16.73 17.82 22.11
CA ASP A 65 -17.19 19.16 22.42
C ASP A 65 -18.29 19.22 23.49
N ILE A 66 -18.52 18.13 24.23
CA ILE A 66 -19.43 18.12 25.38
C ILE A 66 -18.90 19.02 26.50
N VAL A 67 -19.80 19.81 27.10
CA VAL A 67 -19.57 20.44 28.41
C VAL A 67 -20.28 19.59 29.45
N PHE A 68 -19.52 18.82 30.24
CA PHE A 68 -20.07 17.78 31.13
C PHE A 68 -21.00 18.35 32.21
N SER A 69 -20.74 19.58 32.65
CA SER A 69 -21.50 20.33 33.66
C SER A 69 -22.75 21.04 33.09
N SER A 70 -22.90 21.08 31.76
CA SER A 70 -24.01 21.76 31.10
C SER A 70 -25.28 20.91 31.15
N SER A 71 -26.31 21.41 31.84
CA SER A 71 -27.64 20.79 31.86
C SER A 71 -28.29 20.74 30.47
N CYS A 72 -27.93 21.68 29.58
CA CYS A 72 -28.38 21.69 28.20
C CYS A 72 -27.79 20.51 27.41
N ASP A 73 -26.48 20.28 27.51
CA ASP A 73 -25.82 19.17 26.82
C ASP A 73 -26.32 17.82 27.35
N LEU A 74 -26.51 17.70 28.66
CA LEU A 74 -27.09 16.49 29.25
C LEU A 74 -28.51 16.24 28.75
N ALA A 75 -29.34 17.27 28.59
CA ALA A 75 -30.69 17.15 28.05
C ALA A 75 -30.70 16.74 26.57
N LEU A 76 -29.77 17.26 25.76
CA LEU A 76 -29.60 16.89 24.36
C LEU A 76 -29.10 15.44 24.23
N LEU A 77 -28.18 15.02 25.09
CA LEU A 77 -27.69 13.64 25.16
C LEU A 77 -28.83 12.66 25.46
N LYS A 78 -29.62 12.96 26.49
CA LYS A 78 -30.83 12.19 26.85
C LYS A 78 -31.82 12.12 25.70
N ARG A 79 -32.08 13.25 25.03
CA ARG A 79 -33.02 13.32 23.89
C ARG A 79 -32.57 12.42 22.74
N LYS A 80 -31.29 12.48 22.34
CA LYS A 80 -30.73 11.66 21.25
C LYS A 80 -30.84 10.17 21.56
N LEU A 81 -30.43 9.75 22.75
CA LEU A 81 -30.49 8.34 23.15
C LEU A 81 -31.92 7.84 23.31
N LYS A 82 -32.83 8.70 23.81
CA LYS A 82 -34.25 8.38 23.90
C LYS A 82 -34.87 8.14 22.53
N GLN A 83 -34.56 8.96 21.52
CA GLN A 83 -35.00 8.72 20.13
C GLN A 83 -34.62 7.31 19.67
N VAL A 84 -33.35 6.92 19.84
CA VAL A 84 -32.89 5.59 19.40
C VAL A 84 -33.50 4.46 20.24
N SER A 85 -33.76 4.70 21.52
CA SER A 85 -34.51 3.78 22.38
C SER A 85 -35.96 3.58 21.91
N ASP A 86 -36.63 4.66 21.47
CA ASP A 86 -38.01 4.63 20.96
C ASP A 86 -38.12 3.87 19.63
N LEU A 87 -37.02 3.76 18.88
CA LEU A 87 -36.88 2.88 17.71
C LEU A 87 -36.69 1.39 18.07
N GLY A 88 -36.66 1.05 19.36
CA GLY A 88 -36.55 -0.32 19.86
C GLY A 88 -35.12 -0.77 20.23
N CYS A 89 -34.13 0.13 20.20
CA CYS A 89 -32.80 -0.20 20.69
C CYS A 89 -32.80 -0.37 22.22
N GLN A 90 -32.17 -1.45 22.69
CA GLN A 90 -32.14 -1.82 24.12
C GLN A 90 -30.72 -1.90 24.70
N ALA A 91 -29.70 -1.63 23.88
CA ALA A 91 -28.30 -1.69 24.30
C ALA A 91 -27.55 -0.47 23.81
N PHE A 92 -26.79 0.17 24.69
CA PHE A 92 -26.20 1.47 24.44
C PHE A 92 -24.71 1.51 24.79
N ALA A 93 -23.99 2.48 24.23
CA ALA A 93 -22.62 2.76 24.59
C ALA A 93 -22.33 4.26 24.55
N ILE A 94 -21.54 4.76 25.50
CA ILE A 94 -20.96 6.10 25.46
C ILE A 94 -19.45 5.96 25.27
N LEU A 95 -18.92 6.64 24.25
CA LEU A 95 -17.52 6.53 23.88
C LEU A 95 -16.81 7.87 24.08
N PHE A 96 -15.75 7.85 24.89
CA PHE A 96 -14.88 8.99 25.15
C PHE A 96 -13.46 8.77 24.58
N ASP A 97 -13.35 8.00 23.51
CA ASP A 97 -12.09 7.70 22.81
C ASP A 97 -11.70 8.78 21.77
N ASP A 98 -10.41 8.88 21.51
CA ASP A 98 -9.79 9.83 20.58
C ASP A 98 -10.14 11.31 20.87
N ILE A 99 -10.08 11.73 22.13
CA ILE A 99 -10.33 13.12 22.56
C ILE A 99 -9.15 13.67 23.38
N ASP A 100 -9.08 15.00 23.49
CA ASP A 100 -8.13 15.66 24.39
C ASP A 100 -8.50 15.37 25.86
N HIS A 101 -7.51 15.40 26.75
CA HIS A 101 -7.68 15.13 28.18
C HIS A 101 -7.97 16.39 29.01
N SER A 102 -8.13 17.54 28.34
CA SER A 102 -8.44 18.82 28.96
C SER A 102 -9.95 19.00 29.18
N MET A 103 -10.29 19.60 30.31
CA MET A 103 -11.64 20.06 30.62
C MET A 103 -11.75 21.55 30.31
N CYS A 104 -12.95 21.99 29.91
CA CYS A 104 -13.24 23.41 29.86
C CYS A 104 -13.29 24.00 31.28
N GLN A 105 -13.31 25.34 31.38
CA GLN A 105 -13.30 26.01 32.69
C GLN A 105 -14.50 25.60 33.56
N ALA A 106 -15.71 25.58 32.99
CA ALA A 106 -16.93 25.21 33.71
C ALA A 106 -16.86 23.79 34.29
N ASP A 107 -16.32 22.84 33.52
CA ASP A 107 -16.15 21.45 33.98
C ASP A 107 -15.05 21.32 35.04
N SER A 108 -13.99 22.12 34.94
CA SER A 108 -12.91 22.14 35.93
C SER A 108 -13.36 22.70 37.29
N GLU A 109 -14.37 23.57 37.29
CA GLU A 109 -15.01 24.08 38.51
C GLU A 109 -16.03 23.09 39.10
N ALA A 110 -16.63 22.24 38.27
CA ALA A 110 -17.68 21.30 38.67
C ALA A 110 -17.18 19.90 39.05
N PHE A 111 -16.06 19.43 38.48
CA PHE A 111 -15.56 18.07 38.64
C PHE A 111 -14.10 18.03 39.08
N THR A 112 -13.78 17.07 39.94
CA THR A 112 -12.42 16.85 40.48
C THR A 112 -11.44 16.28 39.46
N SER A 113 -11.93 15.59 38.42
CA SER A 113 -11.12 15.01 37.36
C SER A 113 -11.93 14.76 36.10
N PHE A 114 -11.25 14.52 34.98
CA PHE A 114 -11.88 14.15 33.72
C PHE A 114 -12.65 12.83 33.81
N ALA A 115 -12.11 11.84 34.56
CA ALA A 115 -12.80 10.59 34.83
C ALA A 115 -14.10 10.82 35.61
N HIS A 116 -14.07 11.68 36.64
CA HIS A 116 -15.24 11.99 37.46
C HIS A 116 -16.36 12.63 36.61
N ALA A 117 -16.01 13.54 35.69
CA ALA A 117 -16.96 14.13 34.75
C ALA A 117 -17.61 13.09 33.82
N GLN A 118 -16.79 12.24 33.19
CA GLN A 118 -17.25 11.18 32.28
C GLN A 118 -18.13 10.15 32.99
N VAL A 119 -17.71 9.67 34.16
CA VAL A 119 -18.46 8.71 34.97
C VAL A 119 -19.79 9.30 35.43
N THR A 120 -19.81 10.55 35.87
CA THR A 120 -21.04 11.22 36.31
C THR A 120 -22.08 11.26 35.19
N VAL A 121 -21.69 11.74 34.00
CA VAL A 121 -22.59 11.79 32.83
C VAL A 121 -23.01 10.38 32.41
N THR A 122 -22.08 9.43 32.38
CA THR A 122 -22.39 8.04 31.97
C THR A 122 -23.39 7.37 32.91
N ASN A 123 -23.19 7.50 34.23
CA ASN A 123 -24.08 6.95 35.24
C ASN A 123 -25.49 7.57 35.16
N GLU A 124 -25.57 8.88 34.94
CA GLU A 124 -26.84 9.60 34.77
C GLU A 124 -27.61 9.13 33.54
N ILE A 125 -26.91 8.93 32.41
CA ILE A 125 -27.51 8.41 31.18
C ILE A 125 -27.95 6.95 31.34
N TYR A 126 -27.13 6.10 31.97
CA TYR A 126 -27.47 4.70 32.26
C TYR A 126 -28.76 4.59 33.07
N ARG A 127 -28.89 5.38 34.15
CA ARG A 127 -30.12 5.43 34.97
C ARG A 127 -31.30 6.00 34.19
N PHE A 128 -31.10 7.06 33.43
CA PHE A 128 -32.17 7.67 32.61
C PHE A 128 -32.77 6.68 31.60
N LEU A 129 -31.95 5.82 31.01
CA LEU A 129 -32.39 4.76 30.10
C LEU A 129 -32.99 3.54 30.80
N GLY A 130 -33.16 3.57 32.13
CA GLY A 130 -33.74 2.48 32.90
C GLY A 130 -32.78 1.31 33.11
N GLU A 131 -31.48 1.59 33.21
CA GLU A 131 -30.43 0.60 33.52
C GLU A 131 -30.43 -0.60 32.56
N PRO A 132 -30.26 -0.37 31.25
CA PRO A 132 -30.38 -1.43 30.25
C PRO A 132 -29.35 -2.55 30.49
N PRO A 133 -29.69 -3.81 30.16
CA PRO A 133 -28.86 -4.98 30.48
C PRO A 133 -27.49 -4.97 29.78
N VAL A 134 -27.35 -4.19 28.71
CA VAL A 134 -26.07 -3.93 28.04
C VAL A 134 -25.89 -2.43 27.89
N PHE A 135 -24.97 -1.89 28.68
CA PHE A 135 -24.49 -0.53 28.57
C PHE A 135 -22.96 -0.54 28.58
N LEU A 136 -22.34 0.05 27.57
CA LEU A 136 -20.89 0.06 27.42
C LEU A 136 -20.32 1.47 27.66
N PHE A 137 -19.14 1.53 28.25
CA PHE A 137 -18.36 2.75 28.43
C PHE A 137 -17.00 2.56 27.79
N CYS A 138 -16.63 3.42 26.82
CA CYS A 138 -15.27 3.44 26.28
C CYS A 138 -14.48 4.60 26.90
N PRO A 139 -13.43 4.30 27.68
CA PRO A 139 -12.58 5.32 28.29
C PRO A 139 -11.75 6.06 27.24
N THR A 140 -11.20 7.22 27.63
CA THR A 140 -10.24 7.98 26.81
C THR A 140 -8.89 7.27 26.66
N TYR A 141 -8.57 6.38 27.60
CA TYR A 141 -7.28 5.70 27.67
C TYR A 141 -7.35 4.28 27.09
N CYS A 142 -6.32 3.90 26.35
CA CYS A 142 -5.90 2.50 26.19
C CYS A 142 -4.68 2.22 27.09
N GLY A 143 -4.28 0.97 27.24
CA GLY A 143 -3.19 0.59 28.15
C GLY A 143 -1.86 1.31 27.90
N SER A 144 -1.53 1.66 26.65
CA SER A 144 -0.34 2.45 26.32
C SER A 144 -0.44 3.95 26.68
N LEU A 145 -1.64 4.46 26.93
CA LEU A 145 -1.88 5.84 27.35
C LEU A 145 -1.92 5.99 28.88
N CYS A 146 -2.00 4.89 29.63
CA CYS A 146 -2.06 4.93 31.09
C CYS A 146 -0.73 5.38 31.70
N SER A 147 -0.79 6.43 32.52
CA SER A 147 0.34 6.94 33.29
C SER A 147 0.08 6.86 34.81
N PRO A 148 1.02 6.37 35.64
CA PRO A 148 2.33 5.80 35.27
C PRO A 148 2.25 4.33 34.80
N SER A 149 1.14 3.64 35.06
CA SER A 149 0.84 2.27 34.61
C SER A 149 -0.68 2.05 34.65
N VAL A 150 -1.16 0.92 34.13
CA VAL A 150 -2.58 0.53 34.23
C VAL A 150 -2.99 0.42 35.70
N SER A 151 -2.26 -0.37 36.51
CA SER A 151 -2.49 -0.57 37.95
C SER A 151 -2.53 0.71 38.80
N LYS A 152 -1.88 1.79 38.36
CA LYS A 152 -1.70 3.03 39.14
C LYS A 152 -2.35 4.25 38.49
N SER A 153 -3.17 4.07 37.45
CA SER A 153 -3.82 5.17 36.76
C SER A 153 -4.92 5.78 37.63
N PRO A 154 -4.83 7.06 38.05
CA PRO A 154 -5.90 7.70 38.82
C PRO A 154 -7.21 7.75 38.03
N TYR A 155 -7.12 7.93 36.71
CA TYR A 155 -8.28 7.90 35.82
C TYR A 155 -9.01 6.55 35.89
N LEU A 156 -8.28 5.42 35.75
CA LEU A 156 -8.91 4.11 35.82
C LEU A 156 -9.39 3.73 37.21
N GLN A 157 -8.73 4.22 38.27
CA GLN A 157 -9.20 4.05 39.64
C GLN A 157 -10.58 4.71 39.83
N THR A 158 -10.74 5.96 39.40
CA THR A 158 -12.04 6.65 39.40
C THR A 158 -13.09 5.91 38.56
N VAL A 159 -12.73 5.42 37.36
CA VAL A 159 -13.64 4.60 36.55
C VAL A 159 -14.00 3.27 37.24
N GLY A 160 -13.06 2.65 37.94
CA GLY A 160 -13.29 1.43 38.72
C GLY A 160 -14.29 1.65 39.85
N GLU A 161 -14.02 2.67 40.67
CA GLU A 161 -14.73 2.97 41.92
C GLU A 161 -16.12 3.61 41.67
N ASP A 162 -16.21 4.57 40.76
CA ASP A 162 -17.39 5.43 40.65
C ASP A 162 -18.36 5.01 39.52
N LEU A 163 -17.89 4.29 38.50
CA LEU A 163 -18.76 3.82 37.41
C LEU A 163 -19.68 2.71 37.93
N LEU A 164 -20.98 2.81 37.64
CA LEU A 164 -21.95 1.81 38.10
C LEU A 164 -21.56 0.41 37.63
N HIS A 165 -21.60 -0.56 38.56
CA HIS A 165 -21.01 -1.88 38.37
C HIS A 165 -21.54 -2.67 37.16
N ASN A 166 -22.79 -2.45 36.76
CA ASN A 166 -23.41 -3.12 35.61
C ASN A 166 -23.00 -2.50 34.25
N ILE A 167 -22.33 -1.35 34.25
CA ILE A 167 -21.78 -0.74 33.04
C ILE A 167 -20.49 -1.49 32.68
N THR A 168 -20.45 -2.03 31.46
CA THR A 168 -19.28 -2.76 30.96
C THR A 168 -18.25 -1.78 30.41
N VAL A 169 -17.00 -1.88 30.86
CA VAL A 169 -15.91 -1.04 30.35
C VAL A 169 -15.27 -1.71 29.14
N ILE A 170 -15.22 -0.96 28.04
CA ILE A 170 -14.51 -1.32 26.80
C ILE A 170 -13.01 -1.07 27.01
N TRP A 171 -12.16 -1.96 26.49
CA TRP A 171 -10.72 -1.84 26.62
C TRP A 171 -9.92 -2.29 25.39
N THR A 172 -8.83 -1.57 25.14
CA THR A 172 -7.78 -1.94 24.19
C THR A 172 -6.43 -1.87 24.94
N SER A 173 -5.60 -2.92 24.91
CA SER A 173 -4.31 -2.90 25.64
C SER A 173 -3.29 -1.97 24.98
N LYS A 174 -2.75 -2.33 23.80
CA LYS A 174 -2.19 -1.37 22.83
C LYS A 174 -3.22 -1.09 21.76
N VAL A 175 -3.17 0.09 21.12
CA VAL A 175 -4.08 0.44 20.00
C VAL A 175 -4.20 -0.72 19.02
N ILE A 176 -3.08 -1.36 18.64
CA ILE A 176 -3.08 -2.62 17.89
C ILE A 176 -2.25 -3.68 18.62
N SER A 177 -2.92 -4.44 19.47
CA SER A 177 -2.26 -5.46 20.30
C SER A 177 -1.81 -6.67 19.48
N ARG A 178 -0.51 -7.00 19.49
CA ARG A 178 0.03 -8.22 18.86
C ARG A 178 -0.44 -9.49 19.59
N LYS A 179 -0.43 -9.46 20.93
CA LYS A 179 -0.93 -10.52 21.81
C LYS A 179 -1.66 -9.88 22.99
N LEU A 180 -2.61 -10.61 23.56
CA LEU A 180 -3.23 -10.29 24.84
C LEU A 180 -2.86 -11.40 25.85
N SER A 181 -2.42 -11.02 27.04
CA SER A 181 -2.04 -11.95 28.11
C SER A 181 -3.05 -11.93 29.26
N LEU A 182 -3.24 -13.08 29.91
CA LEU A 182 -4.09 -13.20 31.10
C LEU A 182 -3.61 -12.24 32.21
N ASP A 183 -2.29 -12.12 32.41
CA ASP A 183 -1.73 -11.23 33.44
C ASP A 183 -2.11 -9.76 33.20
N SER A 184 -2.09 -9.29 31.94
CA SER A 184 -2.48 -7.91 31.61
C SER A 184 -3.96 -7.65 31.84
N LEU A 185 -4.81 -8.67 31.64
CA LEU A 185 -6.25 -8.57 31.91
C LEU A 185 -6.53 -8.62 33.41
N ALA A 186 -5.82 -9.46 34.16
CA ALA A 186 -5.94 -9.53 35.61
C ALA A 186 -5.50 -8.21 36.29
N GLU A 187 -4.42 -7.58 35.82
CA GLU A 187 -4.02 -6.25 36.26
C GLU A 187 -5.13 -5.24 36.01
N LEU A 188 -5.69 -5.22 34.80
CA LEU A 188 -6.77 -4.30 34.45
C LEU A 188 -8.04 -4.54 35.28
N GLU A 189 -8.46 -5.80 35.42
CA GLU A 189 -9.64 -6.18 36.20
C GLU A 189 -9.50 -5.74 37.66
N SER A 190 -8.28 -5.81 38.23
CA SER A 190 -8.03 -5.35 39.60
C SER A 190 -8.29 -3.85 39.80
N VAL A 191 -8.09 -3.03 38.77
CA VAL A 191 -8.33 -1.57 38.82
C VAL A 191 -9.77 -1.24 38.44
N LEU A 192 -10.27 -1.85 37.37
CA LEU A 192 -11.64 -1.62 36.90
C LEU A 192 -12.69 -2.24 37.84
N GLN A 193 -12.29 -3.19 38.68
CA GLN A 193 -13.18 -3.95 39.57
C GLN A 193 -14.31 -4.70 38.82
N ARG A 194 -14.06 -5.03 37.55
CA ARG A 194 -14.98 -5.76 36.66
C ARG A 194 -14.23 -6.32 35.44
N PRO A 195 -14.66 -7.48 34.90
CA PRO A 195 -14.12 -7.99 33.63
C PRO A 195 -14.34 -7.00 32.48
N PRO A 196 -13.31 -6.69 31.68
CA PRO A 196 -13.42 -5.78 30.55
C PRO A 196 -14.12 -6.45 29.35
N LEU A 197 -14.65 -5.63 28.45
CA LEU A 197 -14.95 -6.03 27.07
C LEU A 197 -13.80 -5.57 26.17
N ILE A 198 -13.19 -6.49 25.42
CA ILE A 198 -12.10 -6.11 24.52
C ILE A 198 -12.66 -5.51 23.23
N TRP A 199 -12.18 -4.32 22.87
CA TRP A 199 -12.27 -3.79 21.51
C TRP A 199 -10.97 -4.11 20.80
N ASP A 200 -11.01 -5.06 19.88
CA ASP A 200 -9.84 -5.60 19.22
C ASP A 200 -9.63 -4.93 17.86
N ASN A 201 -8.46 -4.32 17.65
CA ASN A 201 -8.08 -3.68 16.39
C ASN A 201 -7.06 -4.51 15.59
N LEU A 202 -6.95 -5.83 15.83
CA LEU A 202 -6.00 -6.69 15.11
C LEU A 202 -6.15 -6.59 13.57
N HIS A 203 -7.35 -6.34 13.07
CA HIS A 203 -7.64 -6.24 11.64
C HIS A 203 -8.06 -4.84 11.20
N ALA A 204 -8.02 -3.84 12.08
CA ALA A 204 -8.28 -2.46 11.69
C ALA A 204 -7.18 -1.97 10.73
N ASN A 205 -7.54 -1.20 9.71
CA ASN A 205 -6.60 -0.61 8.74
C ASN A 205 -6.83 0.88 8.48
N ASP A 206 -7.72 1.54 9.23
CA ASP A 206 -8.03 2.97 9.12
C ASP A 206 -6.83 3.89 9.37
N TYR A 207 -5.82 3.43 10.11
CA TYR A 207 -4.57 4.15 10.33
C TYR A 207 -3.57 4.11 9.15
N ASP A 208 -3.73 3.18 8.19
CA ASP A 208 -2.89 3.07 6.99
C ASP A 208 -3.69 2.45 5.84
N THR A 209 -4.22 3.31 4.97
CA THR A 209 -5.06 2.93 3.83
C THR A 209 -4.34 2.09 2.77
N ARG A 210 -3.02 1.95 2.84
CA ARG A 210 -2.24 1.06 1.96
C ARG A 210 -2.07 -0.35 2.54
N ARG A 211 -2.63 -0.63 3.73
CA ARG A 211 -2.57 -1.94 4.38
C ARG A 211 -3.93 -2.61 4.40
N LEU A 212 -3.88 -3.94 4.33
CA LEU A 212 -5.03 -4.82 4.35
C LEU A 212 -4.68 -6.06 5.16
N PHE A 213 -5.63 -6.57 5.96
CA PHE A 213 -5.42 -7.69 6.86
C PHE A 213 -6.43 -8.81 6.59
N LEU A 214 -5.99 -9.82 5.85
CA LEU A 214 -6.75 -11.01 5.48
C LEU A 214 -6.31 -12.26 6.25
N GLY A 215 -5.33 -12.13 7.16
CA GLY A 215 -4.85 -13.21 8.02
C GLY A 215 -5.88 -13.61 9.09
N PRO A 216 -5.68 -14.76 9.76
CA PRO A 216 -6.60 -15.25 10.77
C PRO A 216 -6.52 -14.43 12.06
N PHE A 217 -7.64 -14.34 12.79
CA PHE A 217 -7.66 -13.87 14.18
C PHE A 217 -6.70 -14.72 15.02
N LYS A 218 -5.76 -14.06 15.69
CA LYS A 218 -4.59 -14.69 16.32
C LYS A 218 -4.06 -13.85 17.50
N GLY A 219 -3.32 -14.52 18.39
CA GLY A 219 -2.61 -13.86 19.49
C GLY A 219 -3.46 -13.67 20.75
N ARG A 220 -4.68 -14.20 20.74
CA ARG A 220 -5.61 -14.23 21.88
C ARG A 220 -5.80 -15.68 22.26
N ASP A 221 -5.25 -16.07 23.40
CA ASP A 221 -5.46 -17.42 23.94
C ASP A 221 -6.98 -17.63 24.15
N PRO A 222 -7.58 -18.75 23.70
CA PRO A 222 -8.99 -19.04 23.96
C PRO A 222 -9.39 -18.99 25.44
N GLN A 223 -8.46 -19.22 26.38
CA GLN A 223 -8.69 -19.10 27.82
C GLN A 223 -9.03 -17.67 28.27
N LEU A 224 -8.64 -16.64 27.50
CA LEU A 224 -8.97 -15.24 27.82
C LEU A 224 -10.47 -15.02 27.96
N ARG A 225 -11.31 -15.80 27.26
CA ARG A 225 -12.78 -15.69 27.35
C ARG A 225 -13.32 -15.84 28.77
N ASN A 226 -12.60 -16.54 29.65
CA ASN A 226 -13.01 -16.74 31.04
C ASN A 226 -12.83 -15.49 31.91
N GLN A 227 -12.04 -14.51 31.45
CA GLN A 227 -11.75 -13.24 32.15
C GLN A 227 -12.34 -12.03 31.43
N LEU A 228 -13.12 -12.25 30.37
CA LEU A 228 -13.68 -11.17 29.55
C LEU A 228 -15.20 -11.16 29.63
N ARG A 229 -15.77 -9.95 29.65
CA ARG A 229 -17.19 -9.76 29.44
C ARG A 229 -17.60 -10.00 27.99
N GLY A 230 -16.68 -9.77 27.06
CA GLY A 230 -16.86 -9.99 25.63
C GLY A 230 -15.66 -9.53 24.82
N LEU A 231 -15.73 -9.75 23.50
CA LEU A 231 -14.76 -9.24 22.54
C LEU A 231 -15.51 -8.74 21.30
N LEU A 232 -15.24 -7.51 20.90
CA LEU A 232 -15.70 -6.87 19.67
C LEU A 232 -14.49 -6.67 18.76
N LEU A 233 -14.60 -7.07 17.50
CA LEU A 233 -13.56 -6.82 16.50
C LEU A 233 -13.90 -5.56 15.71
N ASN A 234 -12.97 -4.60 15.66
CA ASN A 234 -12.95 -3.51 14.70
C ASN A 234 -12.06 -3.93 13.53
N PRO A 235 -12.65 -4.24 12.35
CA PRO A 235 -11.95 -4.91 11.28
C PRO A 235 -11.51 -3.92 10.18
N ASN A 236 -11.17 -4.40 8.99
CA ASN A 236 -10.79 -3.54 7.86
C ASN A 236 -11.96 -2.63 7.45
N CYS A 237 -11.64 -1.47 6.87
CA CYS A 237 -12.62 -0.55 6.30
C CYS A 237 -13.38 -1.20 5.13
N GLU A 238 -12.66 -1.94 4.30
CA GLU A 238 -13.17 -2.69 3.15
C GLU A 238 -14.00 -3.87 3.65
N PHE A 239 -15.28 -3.91 3.30
CA PHE A 239 -16.24 -4.88 3.84
C PHE A 239 -15.86 -6.32 3.45
N GLU A 240 -15.54 -6.53 2.17
CA GLU A 240 -15.27 -7.86 1.62
C GLU A 240 -13.94 -8.45 2.13
N ALA A 241 -13.05 -7.61 2.67
CA ALA A 241 -11.80 -8.03 3.29
C ALA A 241 -11.98 -8.70 4.67
N ASN A 242 -13.19 -8.65 5.24
CA ASN A 242 -13.44 -9.06 6.62
C ASN A 242 -13.95 -10.49 6.79
N TYR A 243 -14.08 -11.24 5.69
CA TYR A 243 -14.57 -12.61 5.72
C TYR A 243 -13.69 -13.53 6.60
N ILE A 244 -12.39 -13.62 6.31
CA ILE A 244 -11.45 -14.42 7.10
C ILE A 244 -11.32 -13.91 8.55
N PRO A 245 -11.12 -12.59 8.79
CA PRO A 245 -11.08 -12.04 10.15
C PRO A 245 -12.26 -12.46 11.03
N LEU A 246 -13.49 -12.31 10.53
CA LEU A 246 -14.70 -12.60 11.29
C LEU A 246 -14.98 -14.12 11.41
N HIS A 247 -14.76 -14.89 10.35
CA HIS A 247 -14.89 -16.35 10.39
C HIS A 247 -13.93 -16.98 11.41
N THR A 248 -12.67 -16.55 11.38
CA THR A 248 -11.65 -17.04 12.32
C THR A 248 -11.85 -16.54 13.74
N LEU A 249 -12.48 -15.37 13.94
CA LEU A 249 -12.97 -14.93 15.25
C LEU A 249 -14.08 -15.86 15.78
N GLY A 250 -15.04 -16.23 14.93
CA GLY A 250 -16.07 -17.22 15.29
C GLY A 250 -15.46 -18.57 15.65
N SER A 251 -14.44 -19.00 14.91
CA SER A 251 -13.67 -20.22 15.23
C SER A 251 -12.91 -20.08 16.56
N TRP A 252 -12.28 -18.93 16.82
CA TRP A 252 -11.67 -18.64 18.12
C TRP A 252 -12.70 -18.74 19.23
N HIS A 253 -13.92 -18.19 19.07
CA HIS A 253 -14.96 -18.22 20.10
C HIS A 253 -15.37 -19.64 20.53
N ARG A 254 -15.31 -20.62 19.61
CA ARG A 254 -15.62 -22.04 19.88
C ARG A 254 -14.41 -22.90 20.26
N ALA A 255 -13.19 -22.40 20.11
CA ALA A 255 -11.98 -23.21 20.27
C ALA A 255 -11.62 -23.43 21.75
N GLU A 256 -11.12 -24.61 22.10
CA GLU A 256 -10.55 -24.87 23.44
C GLU A 256 -9.02 -24.69 23.50
N LYS A 257 -8.35 -24.93 22.38
CA LYS A 257 -6.89 -24.83 22.18
C LYS A 257 -6.58 -24.61 20.70
N ASP A 258 -5.30 -24.47 20.37
CA ASP A 258 -4.76 -24.12 19.04
C ASP A 258 -5.74 -24.33 17.86
N TYR A 259 -6.20 -23.21 17.32
CA TYR A 259 -7.26 -23.13 16.32
C TYR A 259 -6.78 -22.52 15.01
N VAL A 260 -5.70 -21.73 15.03
CA VAL A 260 -5.37 -20.76 13.98
C VAL A 260 -5.23 -21.43 12.61
N LYS A 261 -4.46 -22.52 12.52
CA LYS A 261 -4.23 -23.23 11.25
C LYS A 261 -5.52 -23.86 10.69
N ARG A 262 -6.33 -24.47 11.56
CA ARG A 262 -7.61 -25.09 11.16
C ARG A 262 -8.64 -24.04 10.77
N ALA A 263 -8.75 -22.97 11.55
CA ALA A 263 -9.65 -21.85 11.31
C ALA A 263 -9.33 -21.15 9.99
N LEU A 264 -8.04 -20.87 9.71
CA LEU A 264 -7.64 -20.28 8.43
C LEU A 264 -7.96 -21.20 7.26
N THR A 265 -7.73 -22.51 7.39
CA THR A 265 -8.03 -23.47 6.33
C THR A 265 -9.53 -23.54 6.03
N ALA A 266 -10.37 -23.59 7.06
CA ALA A 266 -11.82 -23.56 6.91
C ALA A 266 -12.31 -22.24 6.31
N ALA A 267 -11.83 -21.11 6.83
CA ALA A 267 -12.19 -19.79 6.32
C ALA A 267 -11.81 -19.60 4.84
N LEU A 268 -10.64 -20.09 4.42
CA LEU A 268 -10.21 -20.04 3.02
C LEU A 268 -11.12 -20.87 2.12
N HIS A 269 -11.47 -22.09 2.55
CA HIS A 269 -12.38 -22.96 1.80
C HIS A 269 -13.75 -22.29 1.61
N ASP A 270 -14.33 -21.77 2.69
CA ASP A 270 -15.66 -21.16 2.64
C ASP A 270 -15.65 -19.83 1.86
N TRP A 271 -14.59 -19.01 2.01
CA TRP A 271 -14.48 -17.74 1.29
C TRP A 271 -14.33 -17.95 -0.21
N MET A 272 -13.66 -19.03 -0.64
CA MET A 272 -13.52 -19.35 -2.06
C MET A 272 -14.87 -19.58 -2.75
N GLU A 273 -15.88 -20.08 -2.04
CA GLU A 273 -17.23 -20.22 -2.60
C GLU A 273 -17.85 -18.84 -2.85
N GLU A 274 -17.76 -17.94 -1.87
CA GLU A 274 -18.29 -16.57 -1.94
C GLU A 274 -17.57 -15.70 -2.99
N LEU A 275 -16.24 -15.81 -3.08
CA LEU A 275 -15.43 -15.10 -4.07
C LEU A 275 -15.82 -15.44 -5.51
N ASN A 276 -16.28 -16.67 -5.72
CA ASN A 276 -16.58 -17.25 -7.02
C ASN A 276 -18.07 -17.22 -7.37
N GLN A 277 -18.94 -16.77 -6.44
CA GLN A 277 -20.35 -16.55 -6.73
C GLN A 277 -20.57 -15.18 -7.39
N PRO A 278 -21.24 -15.12 -8.56
CA PRO A 278 -21.61 -13.84 -9.17
C PRO A 278 -22.75 -13.18 -8.38
N LEU A 279 -22.57 -11.91 -8.00
CA LEU A 279 -23.61 -11.10 -7.32
C LEU A 279 -24.90 -10.96 -8.16
N GLN A 280 -24.81 -11.07 -9.49
CA GLN A 280 -25.94 -11.12 -10.43
C GLN A 280 -25.58 -11.98 -11.65
N ALA A 281 -26.52 -12.79 -12.16
CA ALA A 281 -26.35 -13.70 -13.30
C ALA A 281 -26.02 -13.03 -14.66
N LEU A 282 -25.83 -11.71 -14.68
CA LEU A 282 -25.67 -10.88 -15.89
C LEU A 282 -24.21 -10.52 -16.24
N CYS A 283 -23.24 -10.85 -15.38
CA CYS A 283 -21.83 -10.51 -15.63
C CYS A 283 -20.99 -11.78 -15.87
N GLY A 284 -20.71 -12.07 -17.14
CA GLY A 284 -19.87 -13.18 -17.60
C GLY A 284 -18.37 -12.99 -17.32
N GLY A 285 -17.99 -12.82 -16.04
CA GLY A 285 -16.59 -12.88 -15.60
C GLY A 285 -16.05 -14.30 -15.77
N LYS A 286 -14.98 -14.46 -16.56
CA LYS A 286 -14.37 -15.78 -16.86
C LYS A 286 -13.29 -16.22 -15.85
N GLY A 287 -12.92 -15.38 -14.88
CA GLY A 287 -11.83 -15.68 -13.95
C GLY A 287 -12.32 -16.10 -12.58
N LEU A 288 -12.38 -17.41 -12.32
CA LEU A 288 -12.51 -17.92 -10.94
C LEU A 288 -11.15 -17.81 -10.25
N LEU A 289 -11.14 -17.34 -9.00
CA LEU A 289 -9.91 -17.33 -8.20
C LEU A 289 -9.59 -18.76 -7.73
N SER A 290 -8.41 -19.24 -8.08
CA SER A 290 -7.92 -20.54 -7.61
C SER A 290 -7.50 -20.50 -6.13
N GLU A 291 -7.48 -21.66 -5.47
CA GLU A 291 -7.01 -21.76 -4.08
C GLU A 291 -5.60 -21.20 -3.90
N ALA A 292 -4.71 -21.48 -4.85
CA ALA A 292 -3.33 -20.97 -4.82
C ALA A 292 -3.29 -19.43 -4.84
N GLN A 293 -4.15 -18.80 -5.63
CA GLN A 293 -4.24 -17.34 -5.72
C GLN A 293 -4.84 -16.72 -4.44
N VAL A 294 -5.88 -17.32 -3.86
CA VAL A 294 -6.44 -16.84 -2.58
C VAL A 294 -5.42 -16.99 -1.46
N ARG A 295 -4.68 -18.11 -1.40
CA ARG A 295 -3.58 -18.30 -0.44
C ARG A 295 -2.44 -17.31 -0.68
N LEU A 296 -2.13 -16.98 -1.93
CA LEU A 296 -1.15 -15.95 -2.27
C LEU A 296 -1.61 -14.59 -1.75
N LEU A 297 -2.84 -14.18 -2.05
CA LEU A 297 -3.44 -12.94 -1.60
C LEU A 297 -3.37 -12.80 -0.07
N VAL A 298 -3.85 -13.81 0.67
CA VAL A 298 -3.80 -13.82 2.15
C VAL A 298 -2.36 -13.84 2.67
N GLY A 299 -1.46 -14.56 1.97
CA GLY A 299 -0.04 -14.62 2.30
C GLY A 299 0.69 -13.28 2.10
N LEU A 300 0.18 -12.41 1.22
CA LEU A 300 0.71 -11.07 0.96
C LEU A 300 0.08 -10.01 1.87
N HIS A 301 -1.16 -10.20 2.31
CA HIS A 301 -1.92 -9.26 3.16
C HIS A 301 -2.35 -9.95 4.46
N TYR A 302 -1.40 -10.23 5.36
CA TYR A 302 -1.63 -11.13 6.49
C TYR A 302 -2.10 -10.42 7.77
N LEU A 303 -1.18 -10.03 8.66
CA LEU A 303 -1.48 -9.38 9.94
C LEU A 303 -0.62 -8.13 10.17
N PRO A 304 -0.98 -7.24 11.10
CA PRO A 304 -0.24 -5.99 11.32
C PRO A 304 1.22 -6.19 11.76
N HIS A 305 1.48 -7.28 12.49
CA HIS A 305 2.75 -7.59 13.15
C HIS A 305 3.42 -8.86 12.61
N GLU A 306 2.87 -9.44 11.54
CA GLU A 306 3.33 -10.73 11.01
C GLU A 306 3.03 -10.82 9.52
N HIS A 307 4.05 -11.13 8.72
CA HIS A 307 3.89 -11.45 7.31
C HIS A 307 3.40 -12.87 7.11
N GLY A 308 2.55 -13.07 6.10
CA GLY A 308 2.19 -14.40 5.64
C GLY A 308 3.34 -15.06 4.87
N PRO A 309 3.24 -16.38 4.58
CA PRO A 309 4.34 -17.13 3.96
C PRO A 309 4.85 -16.54 2.64
N SER A 310 3.94 -16.05 1.79
CA SER A 310 4.28 -15.47 0.49
C SER A 310 5.05 -14.16 0.63
N ALA A 311 4.60 -13.26 1.51
CA ALA A 311 5.30 -12.01 1.81
C ALA A 311 6.69 -12.26 2.42
N GLN A 312 6.80 -13.19 3.37
CA GLN A 312 8.09 -13.56 3.96
C GLN A 312 9.07 -14.03 2.89
N LYS A 313 8.63 -14.94 2.00
CA LYS A 313 9.48 -15.44 0.91
C LYS A 313 9.89 -14.32 -0.04
N LEU A 314 8.97 -13.45 -0.45
CA LEU A 314 9.24 -12.31 -1.32
C LEU A 314 10.33 -11.38 -0.73
N LEU A 315 10.15 -10.97 0.53
CA LEU A 315 11.06 -10.04 1.22
C LEU A 315 12.41 -10.68 1.52
N GLN A 316 12.43 -11.95 1.93
CA GLN A 316 13.67 -12.68 2.20
C GLN A 316 14.49 -12.90 0.93
N ASP A 317 13.88 -13.37 -0.15
CA ASP A 317 14.58 -13.59 -1.41
C ASP A 317 15.09 -12.26 -1.99
N LEU A 318 14.29 -11.18 -1.98
CA LEU A 318 14.75 -9.85 -2.45
C LEU A 318 15.94 -9.32 -1.64
N THR A 319 15.85 -9.37 -0.31
CA THR A 319 16.91 -8.92 0.59
C THR A 319 18.20 -9.72 0.38
N TRP A 320 18.08 -11.04 0.26
CA TRP A 320 19.22 -11.92 0.04
C TRP A 320 19.84 -11.70 -1.34
N LEU A 321 19.04 -11.60 -2.40
CA LEU A 321 19.52 -11.37 -3.77
C LEU A 321 20.27 -10.06 -3.90
N LYS A 322 19.74 -8.97 -3.30
CA LYS A 322 20.39 -7.66 -3.24
C LYS A 322 21.73 -7.74 -2.49
N SER A 323 21.74 -8.35 -1.30
CA SER A 323 22.95 -8.47 -0.48
C SER A 323 24.04 -9.34 -1.11
N ASN A 324 23.64 -10.33 -1.92
CA ASN A 324 24.52 -11.31 -2.55
C ASN A 324 24.73 -11.07 -4.06
N CYS A 325 24.38 -9.88 -4.58
CA CYS A 325 24.58 -9.54 -5.99
C CYS A 325 26.06 -9.60 -6.44
N HIS A 326 27.01 -9.49 -5.51
CA HIS A 326 28.43 -9.66 -5.78
C HIS A 326 28.81 -11.08 -6.27
N LEU A 327 28.02 -12.11 -5.94
CA LEU A 327 28.28 -13.51 -6.33
C LEU A 327 28.22 -13.70 -7.84
N VAL A 328 27.32 -12.99 -8.51
CA VAL A 328 27.11 -13.10 -9.95
C VAL A 328 28.01 -12.15 -10.75
N GLY A 329 28.79 -11.26 -10.11
CA GLY A 329 29.52 -10.13 -10.70
C GLY A 329 30.77 -10.42 -11.56
N ALA A 330 31.23 -9.40 -12.31
CA ALA A 330 32.38 -9.47 -13.23
C ALA A 330 33.73 -9.88 -12.57
N ASN A 331 33.86 -9.74 -11.24
CA ASN A 331 35.03 -10.18 -10.47
C ASN A 331 34.91 -11.61 -9.90
N SER A 332 33.99 -12.43 -10.41
CA SER A 332 33.66 -13.78 -9.92
C SER A 332 34.71 -14.86 -10.15
N LYS A 333 35.90 -14.52 -10.67
CA LYS A 333 36.99 -15.50 -10.94
C LYS A 333 37.44 -16.30 -9.69
N LYS A 334 37.02 -15.91 -8.48
CA LYS A 334 37.26 -16.63 -7.21
C LYS A 334 35.98 -17.17 -6.54
N THR A 335 34.82 -17.02 -7.15
CA THR A 335 33.53 -17.42 -6.54
C THR A 335 33.24 -18.89 -6.80
N GLN A 336 32.81 -19.62 -5.77
CA GLN A 336 32.41 -21.02 -5.88
C GLN A 336 31.17 -21.16 -6.79
N PRO A 337 31.19 -22.02 -7.83
CA PRO A 337 30.05 -22.21 -8.75
C PRO A 337 28.72 -22.48 -8.04
N GLN A 338 28.75 -23.27 -6.97
CA GLN A 338 27.57 -23.58 -6.14
C GLN A 338 26.84 -22.33 -5.62
N LYS A 339 27.57 -21.27 -5.25
CA LYS A 339 26.96 -20.03 -4.75
C LYS A 339 26.33 -19.20 -5.87
N VAL A 340 26.86 -19.30 -7.08
CA VAL A 340 26.28 -18.67 -8.27
C VAL A 340 24.97 -19.38 -8.64
N ASP A 341 24.96 -20.71 -8.60
CA ASP A 341 23.76 -21.52 -8.84
C ASP A 341 22.70 -21.28 -7.76
N GLU A 342 23.10 -21.11 -6.49
CA GLU A 342 22.18 -20.72 -5.43
C GLU A 342 21.53 -19.35 -5.75
N TRP A 343 22.31 -18.35 -6.15
CA TRP A 343 21.78 -17.03 -6.50
C TRP A 343 20.81 -17.12 -7.68
N ARG A 344 21.15 -17.84 -8.75
CA ARG A 344 20.26 -18.05 -9.90
C ARG A 344 18.98 -18.79 -9.50
N GLY A 345 19.09 -19.80 -8.64
CA GLY A 345 17.94 -20.54 -8.11
C GLY A 345 17.01 -19.67 -7.27
N ARG A 346 17.55 -18.82 -6.39
CA ARG A 346 16.76 -17.84 -5.62
C ARG A 346 16.11 -16.80 -6.53
N ALA A 347 16.85 -16.28 -7.51
CA ALA A 347 16.35 -15.30 -8.46
C ALA A 347 15.17 -15.88 -9.26
N SER A 348 15.31 -17.11 -9.78
CA SER A 348 14.22 -17.78 -10.51
C SER A 348 12.93 -17.90 -9.67
N ARG A 349 13.05 -18.30 -8.40
CA ARG A 349 11.88 -18.37 -7.49
C ARG A 349 11.27 -17.00 -7.19
N PHE A 350 12.10 -15.97 -7.02
CA PHE A 350 11.64 -14.60 -6.81
C PHE A 350 10.88 -14.07 -8.03
N LEU A 351 11.43 -14.27 -9.24
CA LEU A 351 10.80 -13.85 -10.49
C LEU A 351 9.47 -14.57 -10.73
N SER A 352 9.40 -15.88 -10.43
CA SER A 352 8.15 -16.65 -10.48
C SER A 352 7.10 -16.08 -9.53
N LEU A 353 7.47 -15.71 -8.30
CA LEU A 353 6.54 -15.11 -7.34
C LEU A 353 6.04 -13.73 -7.81
N CYS A 354 6.89 -12.92 -8.45
CA CYS A 354 6.45 -11.66 -9.06
C CYS A 354 5.44 -11.89 -10.21
N GLU A 355 5.61 -12.97 -10.97
CA GLU A 355 4.66 -13.37 -12.01
C GLU A 355 3.33 -13.85 -11.42
N ASP A 356 3.37 -14.63 -10.33
CA ASP A 356 2.18 -15.03 -9.60
C ASP A 356 1.40 -13.82 -9.06
N ILE A 357 2.10 -12.78 -8.56
CA ILE A 357 1.48 -11.51 -8.13
C ILE A 357 0.81 -10.80 -9.31
N ALA A 358 1.46 -10.74 -10.47
CA ALA A 358 0.87 -10.13 -11.66
C ALA A 358 -0.39 -10.90 -12.13
N GLN A 359 -0.35 -12.24 -12.07
CA GLN A 359 -1.50 -13.08 -12.41
C GLN A 359 -2.64 -12.97 -11.39
N LEU A 360 -2.31 -12.83 -10.09
CA LEU A 360 -3.30 -12.55 -9.05
C LEU A 360 -4.04 -11.24 -9.34
N HIS A 361 -3.33 -10.17 -9.69
CA HIS A 361 -3.95 -8.91 -10.10
C HIS A 361 -4.93 -9.11 -11.26
N CYS A 362 -4.50 -9.78 -12.34
CA CYS A 362 -5.38 -10.07 -13.49
C CYS A 362 -6.63 -10.84 -13.08
N SER A 363 -6.48 -11.83 -12.20
CA SER A 363 -7.59 -12.69 -11.75
C SER A 363 -8.57 -11.95 -10.84
N VAL A 364 -8.09 -11.06 -9.98
CA VAL A 364 -8.94 -10.18 -9.17
C VAL A 364 -9.74 -9.24 -10.08
N VAL A 365 -9.09 -8.60 -11.06
CA VAL A 365 -9.76 -7.71 -12.03
C VAL A 365 -10.80 -8.44 -12.89
N GLY A 366 -10.50 -9.67 -13.29
CA GLY A 366 -11.41 -10.53 -14.06
C GLY A 366 -12.44 -11.31 -13.22
N GLY A 367 -12.44 -11.13 -11.90
CA GLY A 367 -13.27 -11.87 -10.95
C GLY A 367 -14.77 -11.64 -11.13
N ALA A 368 -15.56 -12.65 -10.77
CA ALA A 368 -17.03 -12.60 -10.85
C ALA A 368 -17.65 -11.64 -9.81
N ASN A 369 -17.10 -11.60 -8.59
CA ASN A 369 -17.57 -10.73 -7.52
C ASN A 369 -16.94 -9.33 -7.63
N ARG A 370 -17.72 -8.36 -8.13
CA ARG A 370 -17.28 -6.98 -8.33
C ARG A 370 -17.07 -6.21 -7.02
N ALA A 371 -17.80 -6.53 -5.96
CA ALA A 371 -17.61 -5.89 -4.66
C ALA A 371 -16.21 -6.21 -4.13
N VAL A 372 -15.84 -7.50 -4.16
CA VAL A 372 -14.50 -7.97 -3.79
C VAL A 372 -13.43 -7.29 -4.64
N LEU A 373 -13.63 -7.19 -5.95
CA LEU A 373 -12.68 -6.49 -6.81
C LEU A 373 -12.43 -5.06 -6.31
N TYR A 374 -13.47 -4.24 -6.14
CA TYR A 374 -13.27 -2.83 -5.83
C TYR A 374 -12.66 -2.61 -4.44
N ASP A 375 -13.00 -3.46 -3.47
CA ASP A 375 -12.40 -3.46 -2.13
C ASP A 375 -10.91 -3.87 -2.17
N LEU A 376 -10.53 -4.85 -3.00
CA LEU A 376 -9.16 -5.38 -3.02
C LEU A 376 -8.24 -4.69 -4.05
N TYR A 377 -8.80 -4.08 -5.10
CA TYR A 377 -8.07 -3.60 -6.27
C TYR A 377 -6.89 -2.67 -5.92
N PRO A 378 -7.05 -1.63 -5.08
CA PRO A 378 -5.95 -0.71 -4.77
C PRO A 378 -4.72 -1.42 -4.20
N TYR A 379 -4.93 -2.42 -3.35
CA TYR A 379 -3.86 -3.16 -2.67
C TYR A 379 -3.10 -4.09 -3.61
N VAL A 380 -3.83 -4.87 -4.41
CA VAL A 380 -3.23 -5.84 -5.34
C VAL A 380 -2.52 -5.10 -6.48
N TRP A 381 -3.08 -3.98 -6.93
CA TRP A 381 -2.48 -3.12 -7.95
C TRP A 381 -1.19 -2.44 -7.47
N ASP A 382 -1.18 -1.87 -6.26
CA ASP A 382 0.02 -1.21 -5.69
C ASP A 382 1.17 -2.22 -5.56
N LEU A 383 0.89 -3.38 -4.97
CA LEU A 383 1.87 -4.44 -4.81
C LEU A 383 2.37 -4.98 -6.16
N ARG A 384 1.49 -5.14 -7.17
CA ARG A 384 1.87 -5.57 -8.52
C ARG A 384 2.85 -4.60 -9.16
N ASN A 385 2.62 -3.29 -9.05
CA ASN A 385 3.50 -2.29 -9.63
C ASN A 385 4.87 -2.25 -8.93
N THR A 386 4.89 -2.33 -7.60
CA THR A 386 6.15 -2.41 -6.86
C THR A 386 6.91 -3.71 -7.15
N ALA A 387 6.21 -4.83 -7.29
CA ALA A 387 6.80 -6.12 -7.68
C ALA A 387 7.40 -6.07 -9.09
N LEU A 388 6.80 -5.35 -10.05
CA LEU A 388 7.36 -5.16 -11.39
C LEU A 388 8.70 -4.42 -11.36
N VAL A 389 8.83 -3.35 -10.55
CA VAL A 389 10.11 -2.66 -10.38
C VAL A 389 11.15 -3.59 -9.78
N ALA A 390 10.78 -4.34 -8.74
CA ALA A 390 11.69 -5.29 -8.08
C ALA A 390 12.12 -6.43 -9.02
N LYS A 391 11.18 -6.96 -9.83
CA LYS A 391 11.46 -7.95 -10.88
C LYS A 391 12.49 -7.40 -11.88
N ALA A 392 12.25 -6.20 -12.41
CA ALA A 392 13.14 -5.56 -13.36
C ALA A 392 14.54 -5.32 -12.77
N PHE A 393 14.62 -4.91 -11.50
CA PHE A 393 15.86 -4.71 -10.77
C PHE A 393 16.67 -6.01 -10.61
N ILE A 394 16.04 -7.12 -10.22
CA ILE A 394 16.72 -8.42 -10.11
C ILE A 394 17.18 -8.93 -11.49
N CYS A 395 16.36 -8.78 -12.53
CA CYS A 395 16.77 -9.10 -13.91
C CYS A 395 17.99 -8.28 -14.36
N TRP A 396 18.00 -6.99 -14.05
CA TRP A 396 19.12 -6.11 -14.35
C TRP A 396 20.41 -6.51 -13.62
N LEU A 397 20.33 -6.81 -12.32
CA LEU A 397 21.46 -7.37 -11.57
C LEU A 397 21.99 -8.64 -12.24
N GLY A 398 21.12 -9.56 -12.66
CA GLY A 398 21.55 -10.79 -13.34
C GLY A 398 22.21 -10.56 -14.70
N ARG A 399 21.84 -9.50 -15.43
CA ARG A 399 22.32 -9.21 -16.79
C ARG A 399 23.66 -8.49 -16.81
N VAL A 400 23.80 -7.38 -16.09
CA VAL A 400 25.03 -6.55 -16.03
C VAL A 400 26.25 -7.41 -15.69
N LEU A 401 26.02 -8.53 -15.02
CA LEU A 401 27.05 -9.38 -14.50
C LEU A 401 27.40 -10.59 -15.39
N ASN A 402 26.55 -10.95 -16.36
CA ASN A 402 26.86 -11.96 -17.38
C ASN A 402 27.68 -11.38 -18.55
N ASP A 403 27.49 -10.09 -18.90
CA ASP A 403 28.09 -9.49 -20.10
C ASP A 403 29.57 -9.04 -19.92
N GLY A 404 30.19 -9.36 -18.79
CA GLY A 404 31.63 -9.09 -18.56
C GLY A 404 32.01 -7.61 -18.63
N SER A 405 31.05 -6.68 -18.59
CA SER A 405 31.32 -5.26 -18.66
C SER A 405 32.14 -4.83 -17.43
N ASN A 406 33.37 -4.38 -17.65
CA ASN A 406 34.29 -3.89 -16.62
C ASN A 406 33.81 -2.61 -15.90
N LEU A 407 32.59 -2.13 -16.18
CA LEU A 407 32.17 -0.75 -15.91
C LEU A 407 31.53 -0.49 -14.53
N ALA A 408 31.35 -1.51 -13.67
CA ALA A 408 30.79 -1.25 -12.33
C ALA A 408 31.38 -2.16 -11.27
N SER A 409 32.34 -1.64 -10.52
CA SER A 409 32.65 -2.17 -9.19
C SER A 409 31.56 -1.68 -8.24
N TRP A 410 30.65 -2.56 -7.82
CA TRP A 410 29.55 -2.28 -6.88
C TRP A 410 29.99 -1.90 -5.46
N ARG A 411 31.22 -1.39 -5.30
CA ARG A 411 31.93 -1.36 -4.02
C ARG A 411 31.27 -0.50 -2.95
N ASN A 412 30.38 0.44 -3.30
CA ASN A 412 29.80 1.39 -2.33
C ASN A 412 28.26 1.55 -2.37
N CYS A 413 27.54 1.10 -3.40
CA CYS A 413 26.17 1.58 -3.65
C CYS A 413 25.04 0.80 -2.97
N PHE A 414 25.31 -0.41 -2.48
CA PHE A 414 24.34 -1.20 -1.71
C PHE A 414 24.60 -1.17 -0.20
N HIS A 415 25.47 -0.27 0.28
CA HIS A 415 25.67 0.01 1.70
C HIS A 415 24.62 0.95 2.31
N CYS A 416 23.41 0.97 1.75
CA CYS A 416 22.24 1.56 2.41
C CYS A 416 21.47 0.48 3.17
N GLY A 417 21.71 0.47 4.49
CA GLY A 417 20.81 -0.07 5.51
C GLY A 417 20.94 -1.57 5.77
N LYS A 418 21.72 -1.94 6.80
CA LYS A 418 21.41 -3.13 7.64
C LYS A 418 20.14 -2.86 8.46
N SER A 419 19.07 -2.46 7.79
CA SER A 419 17.82 -2.07 8.40
C SER A 419 16.69 -2.78 7.69
N THR A 420 16.69 -4.10 7.84
CA THR A 420 15.46 -4.83 8.10
C THR A 420 14.72 -4.05 9.20
N GLY A 421 13.68 -3.32 8.81
CA GLY A 421 12.90 -2.50 9.76
C GLY A 421 12.41 -3.30 10.97
N ALA A 422 12.21 -4.61 10.79
CA ALA A 422 11.85 -5.56 11.83
C ALA A 422 12.95 -5.87 12.87
N GLU A 423 14.24 -5.60 12.60
CA GLU A 423 15.34 -5.83 13.56
C GLU A 423 15.79 -4.56 14.29
N LEU A 424 15.58 -3.38 13.70
CA LEU A 424 16.03 -2.09 14.25
C LEU A 424 15.02 -1.44 15.21
N LEU A 425 13.77 -1.87 15.14
CA LEU A 425 12.74 -1.52 16.11
C LEU A 425 12.26 -2.84 16.73
N GLY A 426 12.42 -2.96 18.04
CA GLY A 426 12.04 -4.18 18.75
C GLY A 426 10.60 -4.61 18.48
N VAL A 427 10.32 -5.84 18.91
CA VAL A 427 9.04 -6.59 18.88
C VAL A 427 7.81 -5.78 19.37
N ASP A 428 8.03 -4.62 19.99
CA ASP A 428 7.06 -3.75 20.65
C ASP A 428 6.65 -2.47 19.89
N SER A 429 7.24 -2.20 18.72
CA SER A 429 6.86 -1.01 17.93
C SER A 429 5.45 -1.12 17.33
N GLU A 430 4.78 0.02 17.20
CA GLU A 430 3.42 0.07 16.66
C GLU A 430 3.41 -0.18 15.13
N PRO A 431 2.37 -0.81 14.56
CA PRO A 431 2.37 -1.24 13.15
C PRO A 431 2.59 -0.12 12.14
N TRP A 432 2.18 1.12 12.43
CA TRP A 432 2.25 2.25 11.51
C TRP A 432 3.65 2.83 11.32
N VAL A 433 4.67 2.29 12.01
CA VAL A 433 6.06 2.73 11.80
C VAL A 433 6.55 2.40 10.39
N PHE A 434 6.06 1.30 9.79
CA PHE A 434 6.30 0.97 8.38
C PHE A 434 5.00 1.11 7.58
N LYS A 435 4.88 2.23 6.87
CA LYS A 435 3.72 2.52 6.03
C LYS A 435 3.72 1.68 4.75
N GLY A 436 2.54 1.29 4.28
CA GLY A 436 2.38 0.67 2.96
C GLY A 436 2.45 -0.86 2.90
N GLY A 437 2.55 -1.53 4.05
CA GLY A 437 2.60 -2.99 4.11
C GLY A 437 3.73 -3.60 3.25
N VAL A 438 3.46 -4.76 2.64
CA VAL A 438 4.45 -5.47 1.81
C VAL A 438 4.91 -4.63 0.62
N SER A 439 4.04 -3.84 0.00
CA SER A 439 4.41 -2.94 -1.09
C SER A 439 5.42 -1.88 -0.60
N GLY A 440 5.13 -1.24 0.53
CA GLY A 440 6.04 -0.29 1.17
C GLY A 440 7.40 -0.89 1.53
N GLU A 441 7.42 -2.13 2.04
CA GLU A 441 8.67 -2.82 2.38
C GLU A 441 9.49 -3.22 1.15
N VAL A 442 8.85 -3.76 0.09
CA VAL A 442 9.54 -4.03 -1.18
C VAL A 442 10.09 -2.73 -1.75
N GLN A 443 9.32 -1.64 -1.72
CA GLN A 443 9.78 -0.31 -2.10
C GLN A 443 11.04 0.08 -1.33
N MET A 444 11.05 -0.01 0.01
CA MET A 444 12.19 0.36 0.84
C MET A 444 13.45 -0.51 0.63
N LEU A 445 13.29 -1.73 0.10
CA LEU A 445 14.42 -2.57 -0.28
C LEU A 445 15.08 -2.13 -1.60
N LEU A 446 14.40 -1.35 -2.44
CA LEU A 446 14.93 -0.84 -3.70
C LEU A 446 15.82 0.41 -3.51
N PRO A 447 16.87 0.61 -4.32
CA PRO A 447 17.75 1.79 -4.26
C PRO A 447 17.07 3.16 -4.19
N VAL A 448 15.94 3.34 -4.87
CA VAL A 448 15.16 4.61 -4.89
C VAL A 448 13.94 4.56 -3.95
N GLY A 449 13.92 3.61 -3.01
CA GLY A 449 12.76 3.34 -2.16
C GLY A 449 12.31 4.50 -1.28
N SER A 450 13.23 5.40 -0.91
CA SER A 450 12.91 6.61 -0.13
C SER A 450 12.12 7.65 -0.92
N SER A 451 12.09 7.57 -2.25
CA SER A 451 11.36 8.50 -3.12
C SER A 451 9.89 8.09 -3.26
N SER A 452 9.07 8.47 -2.28
CA SER A 452 7.65 8.10 -2.21
C SER A 452 6.83 8.44 -3.46
N GLU A 453 7.18 9.50 -4.18
CA GLU A 453 6.52 9.97 -5.41
C GLU A 453 6.69 9.04 -6.62
N LEU A 454 7.70 8.16 -6.60
CA LEU A 454 7.94 7.17 -7.65
C LEU A 454 7.05 5.92 -7.51
N PHE A 455 6.49 5.70 -6.32
CA PHE A 455 5.70 4.51 -5.99
C PHE A 455 4.25 4.88 -5.64
N THR A 456 4.04 5.95 -4.89
CA THR A 456 2.74 6.30 -4.30
C THR A 456 1.92 7.12 -5.28
N HIS A 457 0.85 6.53 -5.80
CA HIS A 457 -0.14 7.20 -6.64
C HIS A 457 -1.45 6.40 -6.64
N PRO A 458 -2.60 7.05 -6.89
CA PRO A 458 -3.87 6.33 -6.91
C PRO A 458 -3.94 5.34 -8.07
N PRO A 459 -4.62 4.19 -7.89
CA PRO A 459 -4.93 3.28 -8.98
C PRO A 459 -5.83 3.95 -10.03
N PRO A 460 -5.83 3.48 -11.28
CA PRO A 460 -6.75 4.00 -12.29
C PRO A 460 -8.20 3.73 -11.87
N LEU A 461 -9.10 4.66 -12.20
CA LEU A 461 -10.54 4.55 -11.86
C LEU A 461 -11.18 3.29 -12.43
N PHE A 462 -10.71 2.84 -13.60
CA PHE A 462 -11.18 1.64 -14.26
C PHE A 462 -10.11 0.56 -14.19
N PRO A 463 -10.35 -0.53 -13.43
CA PRO A 463 -9.44 -1.66 -13.37
C PRO A 463 -9.21 -2.28 -14.75
N THR A 464 -7.96 -2.66 -15.04
CA THR A 464 -7.57 -3.31 -16.29
C THR A 464 -6.89 -4.64 -16.02
N SER A 465 -7.26 -5.68 -16.77
CA SER A 465 -6.62 -7.00 -16.69
C SER A 465 -5.37 -7.10 -17.56
N ARG A 466 -5.04 -6.06 -18.34
CA ARG A 466 -3.89 -6.08 -19.25
C ARG A 466 -2.59 -6.23 -18.47
N LEU A 467 -1.84 -7.28 -18.78
CA LEU A 467 -0.57 -7.56 -18.16
C LEU A 467 0.55 -6.82 -18.91
N TYR A 468 1.45 -6.24 -18.12
CA TYR A 468 2.64 -5.56 -18.59
C TYR A 468 3.84 -6.19 -17.91
N ASN A 469 4.94 -6.31 -18.66
CA ASN A 469 6.21 -6.81 -18.16
C ASN A 469 7.30 -5.78 -18.45
N ILE A 470 8.18 -5.57 -17.47
CA ILE A 470 9.35 -4.69 -17.61
C ILE A 470 10.59 -5.56 -17.45
N ARG A 471 11.47 -5.50 -18.44
CA ARG A 471 12.71 -6.27 -18.45
C ARG A 471 13.85 -5.52 -19.13
N PRO A 472 15.11 -5.87 -18.84
CA PRO A 472 16.24 -5.38 -19.62
C PRO A 472 16.10 -5.72 -21.11
N TYR A 473 16.60 -4.82 -21.95
CA TYR A 473 16.67 -4.98 -23.41
C TYR A 473 17.51 -6.19 -23.83
N HIS A 474 17.14 -6.87 -24.91
CA HIS A 474 17.97 -7.87 -25.58
C HIS A 474 18.17 -7.51 -27.05
N SER A 475 19.28 -7.95 -27.65
CA SER A 475 19.59 -7.64 -29.06
C SER A 475 18.50 -8.09 -30.04
N LYS A 476 17.76 -9.16 -29.72
CA LYS A 476 16.60 -9.63 -30.49
C LYS A 476 15.43 -8.63 -30.53
N ASP A 477 15.33 -7.75 -29.54
CA ASP A 477 14.25 -6.77 -29.42
C ASP A 477 14.43 -5.59 -30.40
N LYS A 478 15.62 -5.44 -31.00
CA LYS A 478 15.98 -4.30 -31.86
C LYS A 478 14.94 -4.02 -32.94
N VAL A 479 14.54 -5.06 -33.68
CA VAL A 479 13.64 -4.93 -34.84
C VAL A 479 12.27 -4.41 -34.39
N GLU A 480 11.72 -4.99 -33.32
CA GLU A 480 10.41 -4.64 -32.82
C GLU A 480 10.40 -3.25 -32.15
N LEU A 481 11.49 -2.90 -31.47
CA LEU A 481 11.68 -1.56 -30.92
C LEU A 481 11.77 -0.50 -32.03
N TYR A 482 12.47 -0.79 -33.13
CA TYR A 482 12.56 0.13 -34.28
C TYR A 482 11.20 0.32 -34.92
N ARG A 483 10.40 -0.74 -35.02
CA ARG A 483 9.00 -0.68 -35.47
C ARG A 483 8.17 0.25 -34.58
N MET A 484 8.26 0.10 -33.27
CA MET A 484 7.52 0.91 -32.29
C MET A 484 7.88 2.41 -32.41
N VAL A 485 9.17 2.76 -32.47
CA VAL A 485 9.59 4.18 -32.56
C VAL A 485 9.23 4.79 -33.91
N ARG A 486 9.31 4.03 -35.00
CA ARG A 486 8.81 4.48 -36.31
C ARG A 486 7.31 4.78 -36.26
N GLN A 487 6.52 3.93 -35.59
CA GLN A 487 5.09 4.16 -35.39
C GLN A 487 4.82 5.44 -34.59
N LEU A 488 5.59 5.71 -33.53
CA LEU A 488 5.50 6.96 -32.76
C LEU A 488 5.83 8.18 -33.64
N HIS A 489 6.93 8.11 -34.39
CA HIS A 489 7.37 9.20 -35.25
C HIS A 489 6.33 9.56 -36.32
N LEU A 490 5.77 8.56 -37.00
CA LEU A 490 4.74 8.77 -38.04
C LEU A 490 3.49 9.45 -37.48
N ARG A 491 3.10 9.16 -36.23
CA ARG A 491 1.95 9.79 -35.59
C ARG A 491 2.20 11.26 -35.26
N THR A 492 3.40 11.59 -34.78
CA THR A 492 3.78 12.98 -34.51
C THR A 492 3.81 13.83 -35.78
N GLN A 493 4.13 13.24 -36.94
CA GLN A 493 4.11 13.92 -38.24
C GLN A 493 2.75 13.87 -38.97
N GLY A 494 1.66 13.46 -38.32
CA GLY A 494 0.32 13.46 -38.92
C GLY A 494 0.10 12.38 -39.99
N GLY A 495 0.84 11.27 -39.93
CA GLY A 495 0.62 10.09 -40.78
C GLY A 495 1.13 10.20 -42.21
N GLN A 496 1.82 11.28 -42.59
CA GLN A 496 2.54 11.31 -43.86
C GLN A 496 3.81 10.49 -43.73
N GLU A 497 3.90 9.37 -44.47
CA GLU A 497 5.19 8.72 -44.71
C GLU A 497 6.02 9.69 -45.56
N SER A 498 6.88 10.48 -44.90
CA SER A 498 8.00 11.08 -45.61
C SER A 498 8.75 9.94 -46.30
N THR A 499 9.16 10.14 -47.55
CA THR A 499 9.93 9.17 -48.34
C THR A 499 11.33 9.02 -47.73
N MET A 500 11.41 8.47 -46.53
CA MET A 500 12.66 8.19 -45.85
C MET A 500 13.41 7.14 -46.67
N ALA A 501 14.64 7.46 -47.02
CA ALA A 501 15.44 6.63 -47.93
C ALA A 501 15.75 5.23 -47.37
N HIS A 502 15.66 5.03 -46.05
CA HIS A 502 15.96 3.76 -45.41
C HIS A 502 15.06 3.50 -44.17
N PRO A 503 14.51 2.29 -44.00
CA PRO A 503 13.51 1.98 -42.97
C PRO A 503 13.99 2.12 -41.52
N ASP A 504 15.29 1.88 -41.27
CA ASP A 504 15.88 1.94 -39.93
C ASP A 504 16.22 3.34 -39.41
N VAL A 505 16.16 4.39 -40.24
CA VAL A 505 16.74 5.72 -39.90
C VAL A 505 16.21 6.26 -38.57
N ILE A 506 14.91 6.13 -38.33
CA ILE A 506 14.26 6.55 -37.07
C ILE A 506 14.70 5.68 -35.89
N GLY A 507 14.84 4.38 -36.10
CA GLY A 507 15.27 3.45 -35.05
C GLY A 507 16.73 3.64 -34.67
N ASP A 508 17.60 3.97 -35.63
CA ASP A 508 19.01 4.23 -35.38
C ASP A 508 19.25 5.50 -34.55
N CYS A 509 18.24 6.36 -34.33
CA CYS A 509 18.28 7.42 -33.30
C CYS A 509 18.40 6.85 -31.87
N LEU A 510 17.85 5.65 -31.61
CA LEU A 510 18.04 4.92 -30.35
C LEU A 510 19.30 4.04 -30.36
N GLY A 511 19.80 3.74 -31.55
CA GLY A 511 20.91 2.82 -31.79
C GLY A 511 22.16 3.05 -30.93
N PRO A 512 22.65 4.29 -30.70
CA PRO A 512 23.82 4.50 -29.85
C PRO A 512 23.60 4.02 -28.42
N CYS A 513 22.42 4.25 -27.83
CA CYS A 513 22.10 3.77 -26.48
C CYS A 513 22.04 2.23 -26.46
N LEU A 514 21.38 1.63 -27.44
CA LEU A 514 21.22 0.18 -27.54
C LEU A 514 22.53 -0.56 -27.85
N ALA A 515 23.50 0.11 -28.49
CA ALA A 515 24.80 -0.46 -28.81
C ALA A 515 25.86 -0.21 -27.73
N LEU A 516 25.84 0.98 -27.12
CA LEU A 516 26.91 1.44 -26.23
C LEU A 516 26.55 1.39 -24.74
N SER A 517 25.26 1.49 -24.38
CA SER A 517 24.80 1.34 -22.99
C SER A 517 23.54 0.46 -22.89
N PRO A 518 23.57 -0.76 -23.48
CA PRO A 518 22.41 -1.66 -23.47
C PRO A 518 22.00 -2.09 -22.05
N GLU A 519 22.90 -2.02 -21.08
CA GLU A 519 22.69 -2.38 -19.69
C GLU A 519 21.77 -1.44 -18.91
N TYR A 520 21.59 -0.19 -19.36
CA TYR A 520 20.61 0.77 -18.81
C TYR A 520 19.41 0.95 -19.76
N SER A 521 19.16 -0.01 -20.63
CA SER A 521 18.00 -0.02 -21.52
C SER A 521 16.98 -1.04 -21.02
N PHE A 522 15.76 -0.58 -20.73
CA PHE A 522 14.63 -1.40 -20.33
C PHE A 522 13.52 -1.28 -21.37
N ILE A 523 12.84 -2.40 -21.58
CA ILE A 523 11.66 -2.44 -22.44
C ILE A 523 10.41 -2.70 -21.60
N LEU A 524 9.31 -2.21 -22.14
CA LEU A 524 7.96 -2.48 -21.68
C LEU A 524 7.24 -3.26 -22.77
N GLU A 525 6.70 -4.42 -22.39
CA GLU A 525 5.95 -5.29 -23.28
C GLU A 525 4.63 -5.73 -22.65
N ASP A 526 3.66 -6.01 -23.49
CA ASP A 526 2.40 -6.67 -23.16
C ASP A 526 2.11 -7.83 -24.12
N GLU A 527 0.90 -8.37 -24.09
CA GLU A 527 0.49 -9.49 -24.93
C GLU A 527 0.61 -9.23 -26.46
N LEU A 528 0.63 -7.97 -26.89
CA LEU A 528 0.78 -7.57 -28.29
C LEU A 528 2.24 -7.30 -28.70
N GLY A 529 3.19 -7.33 -27.76
CA GLY A 529 4.60 -7.08 -27.99
C GLY A 529 5.12 -5.82 -27.29
N ILE A 530 6.19 -5.22 -27.83
CA ILE A 530 6.86 -4.06 -27.24
C ILE A 530 5.97 -2.82 -27.40
N CYS A 531 5.62 -2.20 -26.28
CA CYS A 531 4.78 -1.01 -26.23
C CYS A 531 5.44 0.18 -25.53
N GLY A 532 6.67 0.03 -25.03
CA GLY A 532 7.51 1.14 -24.60
C GLY A 532 8.96 0.75 -24.34
N CYS A 533 9.81 1.74 -24.12
CA CYS A 533 11.17 1.59 -23.67
C CYS A 533 11.63 2.80 -22.86
N VAL A 534 12.59 2.58 -21.98
CA VAL A 534 13.37 3.65 -21.36
C VAL A 534 14.85 3.33 -21.51
N LEU A 535 15.60 4.29 -22.02
CA LEU A 535 17.03 4.18 -22.28
C LEU A 535 17.77 5.13 -21.36
N GLY A 536 18.75 4.61 -20.63
CA GLY A 536 19.66 5.38 -19.80
C GLY A 536 21.08 5.40 -20.36
N ILE A 537 21.76 6.51 -20.13
CA ILE A 537 23.19 6.69 -20.31
C ILE A 537 23.74 6.97 -18.93
N LEU A 538 24.69 6.16 -18.47
CA LEU A 538 25.27 6.33 -17.13
C LEU A 538 26.13 7.58 -17.02
N ASP A 539 27.05 7.78 -17.96
CA ASP A 539 27.99 8.90 -18.01
C ASP A 539 28.00 9.49 -19.43
N VAL A 540 27.40 10.66 -19.59
CA VAL A 540 27.21 11.30 -20.90
C VAL A 540 28.56 11.63 -21.57
N ARG A 541 29.60 12.00 -20.81
CA ARG A 541 30.92 12.34 -21.37
C ARG A 541 31.59 11.13 -22.02
N SER A 542 31.61 10.02 -21.31
CA SER A 542 32.22 8.77 -21.75
C SER A 542 31.41 8.17 -22.91
N PHE A 543 30.08 8.29 -22.84
CA PHE A 543 29.19 7.87 -23.91
C PHE A 543 29.41 8.68 -25.19
N ALA A 544 29.48 10.01 -25.12
CA ALA A 544 29.71 10.88 -26.27
C ALA A 544 31.04 10.54 -26.97
N LYS A 545 32.13 10.34 -26.21
CA LYS A 545 33.43 9.90 -26.76
C LYS A 545 33.33 8.57 -27.51
N ARG A 546 32.64 7.58 -26.92
CA ARG A 546 32.42 6.26 -27.57
C ARG A 546 31.55 6.36 -28.81
N CYS A 547 30.52 7.21 -28.76
CA CYS A 547 29.63 7.48 -29.88
C CYS A 547 30.40 8.09 -31.06
N GLN A 548 31.21 9.12 -30.82
CA GLN A 548 32.08 9.75 -31.82
C GLN A 548 33.10 8.77 -32.41
N ALA A 549 33.68 7.90 -31.59
CA ALA A 549 34.71 6.97 -32.03
C ALA A 549 34.17 5.76 -32.83
N SER A 550 32.95 5.29 -32.56
CA SER A 550 32.46 4.00 -33.08
C SER A 550 31.10 4.07 -33.77
N TRP A 551 30.14 4.82 -33.24
CA TRP A 551 28.77 4.85 -33.75
C TRP A 551 28.61 5.83 -34.92
N ILE A 552 29.10 7.06 -34.77
CA ILE A 552 28.99 8.10 -35.82
C ILE A 552 29.66 7.67 -37.13
N PRO A 553 30.89 7.09 -37.13
CA PRO A 553 31.49 6.58 -38.36
C PRO A 553 30.63 5.50 -39.03
N ALA A 554 30.14 4.52 -38.27
CA ALA A 554 29.29 3.45 -38.80
C ALA A 554 27.97 3.97 -39.39
N MET A 555 27.36 5.00 -38.78
CA MET A 555 26.15 5.63 -39.31
C MET A 555 26.42 6.45 -40.58
N ARG A 556 27.59 7.08 -40.72
CA ARG A 556 27.99 7.76 -41.97
C ARG A 556 28.16 6.78 -43.12
N ASP A 557 28.70 5.59 -42.84
CA ASP A 557 28.81 4.52 -43.83
C ASP A 557 27.43 3.95 -44.21
N LYS A 558 26.54 3.75 -43.23
CA LYS A 558 25.16 3.28 -43.46
C LYS A 558 24.30 4.32 -44.20
N TYR A 559 24.54 5.61 -43.94
CA TYR A 559 23.77 6.75 -44.46
C TYR A 559 24.68 7.80 -45.10
N PRO A 560 25.23 7.53 -46.31
CA PRO A 560 26.12 8.47 -46.97
C PRO A 560 25.39 9.80 -47.28
N PRO A 561 26.03 10.96 -47.03
CA PRO A 561 25.41 12.26 -47.23
C PRO A 561 25.10 12.48 -48.72
N LYS A 562 23.84 12.74 -49.06
CA LYS A 562 23.43 13.16 -50.40
C LYS A 562 23.73 14.67 -50.53
N GLY A 563 24.58 15.03 -51.51
CA GLY A 563 25.10 16.36 -51.89
C GLY A 563 24.60 17.63 -51.19
N SER A 564 25.55 18.50 -50.78
CA SER A 564 25.50 19.94 -50.42
C SER A 564 24.27 20.57 -49.76
N SER A 565 23.32 19.81 -49.22
CA SER A 565 22.29 20.32 -48.31
C SER A 565 22.57 19.85 -46.89
N THR A 566 22.88 20.79 -46.01
CA THR A 566 23.20 20.65 -44.57
C THR A 566 22.03 20.21 -43.68
N HIS A 567 21.07 19.46 -44.21
CA HIS A 567 19.96 18.89 -43.42
C HIS A 567 20.16 17.38 -43.24
N SER A 568 21.17 17.02 -42.45
CA SER A 568 21.35 15.67 -41.94
C SER A 568 20.41 15.43 -40.77
N ASN A 569 19.20 14.93 -41.03
CA ASN A 569 18.29 14.42 -39.99
C ASN A 569 18.85 13.22 -39.20
N THR A 570 20.06 12.74 -39.54
CA THR A 570 20.82 11.69 -38.84
C THR A 570 21.99 12.22 -38.01
N GLN A 571 22.32 13.51 -38.08
CA GLN A 571 23.22 14.15 -37.12
C GLN A 571 22.37 14.85 -36.07
N GLU A 572 21.86 14.09 -35.09
CA GLU A 572 21.74 14.69 -33.77
C GLU A 572 23.17 14.95 -33.30
N ASP A 573 23.68 16.14 -33.62
CA ASP A 573 24.86 16.71 -32.99
C ASP A 573 24.56 16.70 -31.49
N GLN A 574 25.10 15.71 -30.76
CA GLN A 574 25.01 15.63 -29.30
C GLN A 574 25.84 16.79 -28.77
N GLY A 575 25.25 17.98 -28.78
CA GLY A 575 25.88 19.20 -28.31
C GLY A 575 26.46 18.96 -26.92
N GLU A 576 27.68 19.44 -26.71
CA GLU A 576 28.35 19.32 -25.43
C GLU A 576 27.49 20.01 -24.35
N TYR A 577 26.96 19.22 -23.42
CA TYR A 577 26.26 19.75 -22.26
C TYR A 577 27.27 20.46 -21.34
N PRO A 578 26.88 21.58 -20.70
CA PRO A 578 27.78 22.33 -19.84
C PRO A 578 28.26 21.48 -18.66
N ASP A 579 29.52 21.68 -18.26
CA ASP A 579 30.15 20.92 -17.17
C ASP A 579 29.39 21.03 -15.85
N SER A 580 28.74 22.18 -15.60
CA SER A 580 27.91 22.43 -14.43
C SER A 580 26.68 21.52 -14.36
N LEU A 581 26.05 21.22 -15.50
CA LEU A 581 24.93 20.27 -15.57
C LEU A 581 25.44 18.86 -15.29
N LEU A 582 26.48 18.44 -16.01
CA LEU A 582 27.01 17.07 -15.92
C LEU A 582 27.68 16.76 -14.59
N TYR A 583 28.08 17.79 -13.83
CA TYR A 583 28.58 17.62 -12.46
C TYR A 583 27.48 17.08 -11.54
N HIS A 584 26.28 17.64 -11.58
CA HIS A 584 25.17 17.20 -10.74
C HIS A 584 24.36 16.05 -11.36
N PHE A 585 24.25 16.01 -12.70
CA PHE A 585 23.45 15.06 -13.45
C PHE A 585 24.30 14.38 -14.54
N PRO A 586 25.20 13.46 -14.16
CA PRO A 586 26.09 12.78 -15.12
C PRO A 586 25.34 11.83 -16.07
N SER A 587 24.16 11.37 -15.68
CA SER A 587 23.34 10.44 -16.47
C SER A 587 22.28 11.17 -17.30
N GLN A 588 21.93 10.59 -18.44
CA GLN A 588 20.81 11.03 -19.28
C GLN A 588 19.80 9.89 -19.46
N LEU A 589 18.52 10.21 -19.60
CA LEU A 589 17.49 9.25 -19.97
C LEU A 589 16.62 9.70 -21.15
N ARG A 590 16.02 8.72 -21.81
CA ARG A 590 14.99 8.88 -22.84
C ARG A 590 13.88 7.84 -22.61
N LEU A 591 12.64 8.31 -22.49
CA LEU A 591 11.44 7.47 -22.32
C LEU A 591 10.58 7.54 -23.57
N ASP A 592 10.23 6.41 -24.17
CA ASP A 592 9.32 6.37 -25.32
C ASP A 592 8.28 5.28 -25.08
N ALA A 593 7.00 5.61 -25.18
CA ALA A 593 5.89 4.67 -24.96
C ALA A 593 4.74 4.95 -25.92
N LEU A 594 4.04 3.91 -26.34
CA LEU A 594 2.83 4.05 -27.16
C LEU A 594 1.72 4.76 -26.36
N PRO A 595 0.92 5.63 -26.97
CA PRO A 595 -0.16 6.33 -26.27
C PRO A 595 -1.31 5.41 -25.84
N GLU A 596 -1.44 4.20 -26.41
CA GLU A 596 -2.49 3.21 -26.08
C GLU A 596 -2.24 2.41 -24.79
N LEU A 597 -1.37 2.89 -23.90
CA LEU A 597 -1.23 2.29 -22.57
C LEU A 597 -2.52 2.50 -21.78
N VAL A 598 -3.20 1.39 -21.49
CA VAL A 598 -4.45 1.37 -20.70
C VAL A 598 -4.18 1.75 -19.24
N ASP A 599 -3.00 1.43 -18.73
CA ASP A 599 -2.58 1.73 -17.37
C ASP A 599 -1.45 2.76 -17.38
N VAL A 600 -1.79 4.00 -17.04
CA VAL A 600 -0.86 5.14 -17.02
C VAL A 600 0.24 4.98 -15.98
N SER A 601 0.08 4.11 -14.98
CA SER A 601 1.11 3.85 -13.97
C SER A 601 2.34 3.15 -14.54
N VAL A 602 2.16 2.40 -15.63
CA VAL A 602 3.21 1.54 -16.17
C VAL A 602 4.38 2.36 -16.72
N GLY A 603 4.11 3.55 -17.27
CA GLY A 603 5.16 4.49 -17.67
C GLY A 603 6.00 4.97 -16.48
N ARG A 604 5.35 5.24 -15.33
CA ARG A 604 6.03 5.54 -14.06
C ARG A 604 6.85 4.33 -13.60
N THR A 605 6.27 3.12 -13.58
CA THR A 605 6.98 1.88 -13.20
C THR A 605 8.22 1.62 -14.06
N LEU A 606 8.11 1.83 -15.38
CA LEU A 606 9.21 1.70 -16.33
C LEU A 606 10.33 2.70 -16.02
N LEU A 607 9.98 3.97 -15.80
CA LEU A 607 10.97 4.98 -15.41
C LEU A 607 11.62 4.62 -14.08
N THR A 608 10.84 4.25 -13.06
CA THR A 608 11.33 3.85 -11.74
C THR A 608 12.31 2.67 -11.83
N ALA A 609 12.08 1.71 -12.72
CA ALA A 609 13.02 0.60 -12.96
C ALA A 609 14.40 1.11 -13.43
N LEU A 610 14.43 2.06 -14.38
CA LEU A 610 15.68 2.68 -14.82
C LEU A 610 16.34 3.50 -13.71
N LEU A 611 15.57 4.33 -13.00
CA LEU A 611 16.10 5.15 -11.91
C LEU A 611 16.71 4.28 -10.80
N THR A 612 16.08 3.14 -10.51
CA THR A 612 16.58 2.13 -9.57
C THR A 612 17.94 1.59 -10.00
N ALA A 613 18.12 1.30 -11.29
CA ALA A 613 19.39 0.86 -11.86
C ALA A 613 20.46 1.97 -11.84
N LEU A 614 20.11 3.19 -12.27
CA LEU A 614 21.03 4.33 -12.32
C LEU A 614 21.50 4.76 -10.93
N LYS A 615 20.63 4.72 -9.92
CA LYS A 615 20.98 5.05 -8.52
C LYS A 615 22.17 4.25 -8.01
N ALA A 616 22.38 3.05 -8.54
CA ALA A 616 23.50 2.22 -8.14
C ALA A 616 24.86 2.70 -8.67
N ASN A 617 24.92 3.64 -9.63
CA ASN A 617 26.19 4.14 -10.17
C ASN A 617 26.17 5.65 -10.53
N SER A 618 25.08 6.36 -10.23
CA SER A 618 24.90 7.77 -10.57
C SER A 618 24.22 8.53 -9.43
N GLN A 619 24.57 9.81 -9.30
CA GLN A 619 24.01 10.75 -8.33
C GLN A 619 22.85 11.58 -8.89
N GLY A 620 22.67 11.59 -10.21
CA GLY A 620 21.66 12.42 -10.86
C GLY A 620 21.48 12.08 -12.33
N VAL A 621 20.27 12.30 -12.81
CA VAL A 621 19.88 12.05 -14.20
C VAL A 621 19.11 13.23 -14.77
N PHE A 622 19.28 13.51 -16.06
CA PHE A 622 18.49 14.51 -16.76
C PHE A 622 17.86 13.96 -18.04
N CYS A 623 16.89 14.68 -18.58
CA CYS A 623 16.32 14.44 -19.90
C CYS A 623 15.96 15.76 -20.59
N GLU A 624 15.83 15.73 -21.91
CA GLU A 624 15.34 16.85 -22.71
C GLU A 624 13.90 16.59 -23.14
N VAL A 625 13.05 17.60 -23.02
CA VAL A 625 11.63 17.54 -23.39
C VAL A 625 11.29 18.77 -24.24
N GLN A 626 10.46 18.60 -25.26
CA GLN A 626 10.00 19.73 -26.06
C GLN A 626 9.07 20.62 -25.23
N PRO A 627 9.17 21.96 -25.29
CA PRO A 627 8.30 22.86 -24.52
C PRO A 627 6.81 22.69 -24.84
N THR A 628 6.50 22.21 -26.04
CA THR A 628 5.14 21.93 -26.52
C THR A 628 4.54 20.64 -25.95
N ASP A 629 5.35 19.74 -25.38
CA ASP A 629 4.91 18.47 -24.80
C ASP A 629 4.55 18.64 -23.31
N HIS A 630 3.46 19.36 -23.06
CA HIS A 630 2.99 19.68 -21.71
C HIS A 630 2.68 18.44 -20.88
N GLN A 631 2.17 17.36 -21.50
CA GLN A 631 1.85 16.11 -20.81
C GLN A 631 3.11 15.44 -20.25
N ARG A 632 4.19 15.42 -21.02
CA ARG A 632 5.46 14.84 -20.59
C ARG A 632 6.16 15.67 -19.54
N LEU A 633 6.10 17.00 -19.65
CA LEU A 633 6.59 17.92 -18.61
C LEU A 633 5.86 17.67 -17.27
N GLU A 634 4.53 17.66 -17.28
CA GLU A 634 3.72 17.42 -16.08
C GLU A 634 3.99 16.03 -15.49
N PHE A 635 4.10 15.00 -16.34
CA PHE A 635 4.43 13.64 -15.92
C PHE A 635 5.78 13.58 -15.19
N LEU A 636 6.84 14.15 -15.76
CA LEU A 636 8.18 14.11 -15.16
C LEU A 636 8.26 14.96 -13.89
N THR A 637 7.60 16.12 -13.84
CA THR A 637 7.55 16.96 -12.63
C THR A 637 6.84 16.24 -11.48
N LYS A 638 5.75 15.51 -11.74
CA LYS A 638 5.08 14.64 -10.74
C LYS A 638 5.99 13.52 -10.23
N LEU A 639 7.02 13.16 -10.99
CA LEU A 639 8.07 12.19 -10.60
C LEU A 639 9.31 12.89 -10.03
N GLY A 640 9.20 14.15 -9.61
CA GLY A 640 10.25 14.91 -8.95
C GLY A 640 11.41 15.36 -9.84
N PHE A 641 11.19 15.44 -11.16
CA PHE A 641 12.12 16.14 -12.04
C PHE A 641 11.88 17.64 -11.99
N LEU A 642 12.97 18.41 -11.94
CA LEU A 642 12.94 19.87 -11.87
C LEU A 642 13.57 20.47 -13.12
N GLU A 643 13.04 21.60 -13.57
CA GLU A 643 13.61 22.34 -14.69
C GLU A 643 14.98 22.93 -14.32
N ILE A 644 15.95 22.73 -15.22
CA ILE A 644 17.30 23.26 -15.08
C ILE A 644 17.48 24.35 -16.13
N LEU A 645 17.74 25.56 -15.65
CA LEU A 645 18.05 26.70 -16.52
C LEU A 645 19.33 26.42 -17.30
N ARG A 646 19.22 26.37 -18.63
CA ARG A 646 20.38 26.27 -19.53
C ARG A 646 21.15 27.60 -19.47
N GLY A 647 22.23 27.68 -18.70
CA GLY A 647 23.19 28.78 -18.82
C GLY A 647 23.86 28.73 -20.20
N GLU A 648 23.85 29.86 -20.93
CA GLU A 648 24.55 30.14 -22.21
C GLU A 648 24.64 29.02 -23.27
N ALA A 649 23.72 28.04 -23.28
CA ALA A 649 23.75 26.95 -24.24
C ALA A 649 23.15 27.39 -25.58
N ARG A 650 23.98 27.40 -26.63
CA ARG A 650 23.55 27.68 -28.01
C ARG A 650 22.57 26.60 -28.52
N SER A 651 21.42 27.05 -29.04
CA SER A 651 20.67 26.42 -30.14
C SER A 651 19.79 25.16 -29.92
N ARG A 652 19.29 24.84 -28.73
CA ARG A 652 18.21 23.83 -28.58
C ARG A 652 16.96 24.41 -27.93
N GLU A 653 15.82 24.29 -28.62
CA GLU A 653 14.50 24.73 -28.15
C GLU A 653 13.94 23.87 -26.99
N GLY A 654 14.61 22.78 -26.59
CA GLY A 654 14.14 21.83 -25.57
C GLY A 654 14.36 22.28 -24.11
N VAL A 655 13.39 21.99 -23.22
CA VAL A 655 13.52 22.13 -21.77
C VAL A 655 14.36 20.99 -21.20
N VAL A 656 15.30 21.30 -20.29
CA VAL A 656 16.09 20.29 -19.55
C VAL A 656 15.44 20.06 -18.19
N LEU A 657 15.11 18.81 -17.91
CA LEU A 657 14.59 18.39 -16.62
C LEU A 657 15.60 17.45 -15.94
N GLY A 658 15.97 17.71 -14.68
CA GLY A 658 16.89 16.88 -13.91
C GLY A 658 16.32 16.39 -12.59
N ARG A 659 16.82 15.24 -12.12
CA ARG A 659 16.46 14.60 -10.86
C ARG A 659 17.71 14.04 -10.19
N LEU A 660 17.88 14.37 -8.92
CA LEU A 660 18.90 13.72 -8.08
C LEU A 660 18.42 12.31 -7.72
N LEU A 661 19.34 11.35 -7.72
CA LEU A 661 19.05 9.96 -7.41
C LEU A 661 19.39 9.68 -5.96
#